data_AF-A0A7C3YHD6-F1
#
_entry.id   AF-A0A7C3YHD6-F1
#
_cell.length_a   1.000
_cell.length_b   1.000
_cell.length_c   1.000
_cell.angle_alpha   90.00
_cell.angle_beta   90.00
_cell.angle_gamma   90.00
#
_symmetry.space_group_name_H-M   'P 1'
#
loop_
_entity.id
_entity.type
_entity.pdbx_description
1 polymer ?
#
loop_
_entity_poly.entity_id
_entity_poly.type
_entity_poly.pdbx_seq_one_letter_code
_entity_poly.pdbx_strand_id
1 'polypeptide(L)'
;MKKINWTIIIIILILVFIPLSAFSQASKQKTTSTTTKQSVPMPDLIIDPKSIVFSDPSPTEGDGVTIYANVINKGTADIKDDVEVRFVEGDPKEGGLQIGSDAAVFGLKSGASAKVQVRWRPPAGESRIFIIADPDNLIKESNENNNLYIKSIKAKTWTGPKVTDEQIKESIKKGLDWLRSQQGEFYVVCPNNHDNFLYSAIGYGKCVICGASLKGIEPTRAVDEKMPGGWMPEIGPGLTALCVSALLFAGVGESDPAVQKGIDHLFNKTPAPWKEWSDSYDYAVFILALTATGNKKEYMDEVEYATEQLIKLQTPDGGWGYGSMVADAAHLQYVIYGLYAAQQWGVKIPTEVWTKAVSWLIKLQRPDGGWNYSGEGMGPFAVDSYGSMTATAVMGLKAAGLGPSNEATKRGIDWLTKYYSITRNPGSFYWHYYYMLSLQRAMDMPPKQDTIGGHDWYHEMASFLVSKQMPDGSWIADTPISATGLGAVVQDLSDWASNRGDIMTTAFAIMFLIKAMPQPAKVDLGFGKQSIIFSKSDPVEGEQITIKTSIANMTNNPIENVKVAFYDGDPKSAGVPIGTVQTISSLLGNETKELSVAWDAKGAGEHKIYVVIDPSNAIDEASKDNNVVFGQIFVGGKTTPAIPGIVQISDGVYRLGKVDIDLNKKVITLYGKVNMTAGIIELLACTKIGKVHESLLVMDVEPIHLQTALILLGLEFGGGVRFQGDPLTPKGDKVQIWIEWNSGTEVKRHRAEDLIYDRPKQSSMPHIDWVFTGSRIKNG
;
A
#
# COMPACT_ATOMS: atom_id res chain seq x y z
N MET A 1 -34.20 -25.02 -9.35
CA MET A 1 -35.18 -24.09 -9.96
C MET A 1 -34.79 -23.84 -11.41
N LYS A 2 -35.76 -23.86 -12.33
CA LYS A 2 -35.57 -23.88 -13.79
C LYS A 2 -34.76 -22.67 -14.31
N LYS A 3 -33.86 -22.90 -15.27
CA LYS A 3 -33.17 -21.86 -16.06
C LYS A 3 -34.22 -20.97 -16.75
N ILE A 4 -34.28 -19.70 -16.35
CA ILE A 4 -35.08 -18.67 -17.03
C ILE A 4 -34.22 -18.10 -18.16
N ASN A 5 -34.78 -18.10 -19.38
CA ASN A 5 -34.15 -17.50 -20.56
C ASN A 5 -34.05 -15.98 -20.39
N TRP A 6 -32.89 -15.43 -20.74
CA TRP A 6 -32.55 -14.02 -20.60
C TRP A 6 -33.32 -13.19 -21.63
N THR A 7 -34.26 -12.39 -21.17
CA THR A 7 -34.93 -11.35 -21.97
C THR A 7 -34.88 -10.05 -21.18
N ILE A 8 -34.65 -8.95 -21.90
CA ILE A 8 -34.49 -7.58 -21.43
C ILE A 8 -35.53 -7.24 -20.35
N ILE A 9 -35.05 -6.77 -19.19
CA ILE A 9 -35.86 -6.37 -18.03
C ILE A 9 -36.03 -4.85 -18.08
N ILE A 10 -37.27 -4.37 -18.13
CA ILE A 10 -37.63 -2.94 -18.18
C ILE A 10 -37.96 -2.49 -16.76
N ILE A 11 -37.23 -1.53 -16.19
CA ILE A 11 -37.42 -1.08 -14.79
C ILE A 11 -38.03 0.33 -14.78
N ILE A 12 -39.30 0.44 -14.42
CA ILE A 12 -40.04 1.73 -14.41
C ILE A 12 -40.04 2.29 -12.99
N LEU A 13 -39.48 3.49 -12.76
CA LEU A 13 -39.40 4.15 -11.45
C LEU A 13 -40.44 5.29 -11.34
N ILE A 14 -41.57 5.01 -10.68
CA ILE A 14 -42.69 5.95 -10.51
C ILE A 14 -42.61 6.73 -9.20
N LEU A 15 -42.60 8.07 -9.25
CA LEU A 15 -42.57 8.96 -8.06
C LEU A 15 -43.90 9.67 -7.86
N VAL A 16 -44.51 9.52 -6.67
CA VAL A 16 -45.75 10.23 -6.28
C VAL A 16 -45.50 11.02 -4.99
N PHE A 17 -45.85 12.30 -4.99
CA PHE A 17 -45.59 13.26 -3.90
C PHE A 17 -46.72 13.25 -2.85
N ILE A 18 -46.41 13.05 -1.57
CA ILE A 18 -47.35 13.16 -0.44
C ILE A 18 -46.64 13.88 0.72
N PRO A 19 -47.18 14.99 1.26
CA PRO A 19 -46.59 15.68 2.41
C PRO A 19 -46.99 15.00 3.74
N LEU A 20 -46.03 14.87 4.67
CA LEU A 20 -46.22 14.23 5.97
C LEU A 20 -45.88 15.18 7.12
N SER A 21 -46.81 15.29 8.08
CA SER A 21 -46.67 15.98 9.36
C SER A 21 -46.01 15.11 10.43
N ALA A 22 -45.23 15.76 11.30
CA ALA A 22 -44.31 15.20 12.28
C ALA A 22 -44.94 14.63 13.56
N PHE A 23 -44.24 13.69 14.23
CA PHE A 23 -44.37 13.43 15.68
C PHE A 23 -43.03 13.07 16.33
N SER A 24 -42.86 13.55 17.58
CA SER A 24 -41.66 13.52 18.41
C SER A 24 -41.61 12.34 19.40
N GLN A 25 -40.40 12.12 19.91
CA GLN A 25 -39.97 11.17 20.94
C GLN A 25 -40.74 11.22 22.27
N ALA A 26 -40.72 10.09 23.00
CA ALA A 26 -40.61 10.08 24.45
C ALA A 26 -39.91 8.80 24.93
N SER A 27 -38.82 8.97 25.68
CA SER A 27 -38.16 7.92 26.48
C SER A 27 -38.88 7.76 27.83
N LYS A 28 -38.88 6.55 28.38
CA LYS A 28 -39.32 6.29 29.77
C LYS A 28 -38.18 5.68 30.57
N GLN A 29 -37.79 6.40 31.63
CA GLN A 29 -36.97 5.90 32.73
C GLN A 29 -37.69 4.76 33.45
N LYS A 30 -36.92 3.77 33.92
CA LYS A 30 -37.38 2.73 34.84
C LYS A 30 -36.63 2.87 36.16
N THR A 31 -37.40 2.99 37.23
CA THR A 31 -36.99 3.12 38.63
C THR A 31 -36.33 1.84 39.17
N THR A 32 -35.29 2.04 39.96
CA THR A 32 -34.51 1.04 40.69
C THR A 32 -35.21 0.58 41.97
N SER A 33 -35.17 -0.72 42.25
CA SER A 33 -35.45 -1.31 43.56
C SER A 33 -34.14 -1.83 44.16
N THR A 34 -33.73 -1.25 45.29
CA THR A 34 -32.54 -1.61 46.05
C THR A 34 -32.74 -2.92 46.80
N THR A 35 -32.03 -3.96 46.37
CA THR A 35 -31.71 -5.13 47.20
C THR A 35 -30.19 -5.10 47.37
N THR A 36 -29.70 -5.03 48.61
CA THR A 36 -28.28 -5.14 48.95
C THR A 36 -27.80 -6.56 48.65
N LYS A 37 -27.48 -6.79 47.37
CA LYS A 37 -26.76 -7.96 46.88
C LYS A 37 -25.30 -7.74 47.23
N GLN A 38 -24.73 -8.61 48.04
CA GLN A 38 -23.29 -8.67 48.28
C GLN A 38 -22.60 -8.71 46.90
N SER A 39 -21.78 -7.71 46.59
CA SER A 39 -21.16 -7.56 45.26
C SER A 39 -20.26 -8.77 45.01
N VAL A 40 -20.51 -9.49 43.92
CA VAL A 40 -19.60 -10.55 43.46
C VAL A 40 -18.22 -9.92 43.29
N PRO A 41 -17.15 -10.44 43.91
CA PRO A 41 -15.80 -9.92 43.71
C PRO A 41 -15.45 -9.95 42.23
N MET A 42 -15.08 -8.80 41.67
CA MET A 42 -14.71 -8.66 40.26
C MET A 42 -13.44 -7.80 40.14
N PRO A 43 -12.59 -8.07 39.13
CA PRO A 43 -11.48 -7.20 38.76
C PRO A 43 -11.93 -5.80 38.30
N ASP A 44 -11.00 -4.85 38.25
CA ASP A 44 -11.18 -3.49 37.70
C ASP A 44 -9.82 -2.98 37.24
N LEU A 45 -9.50 -3.16 35.97
CA LEU A 45 -8.29 -2.72 35.32
C LEU A 45 -8.36 -1.20 35.08
N ILE A 46 -7.23 -0.55 35.31
CA ILE A 46 -7.09 0.86 35.00
C ILE A 46 -5.64 1.17 34.69
N ILE A 47 -5.43 2.01 33.69
CA ILE A 47 -4.11 2.59 33.43
C ILE A 47 -3.86 3.74 34.41
N ASP A 48 -2.74 3.71 35.14
CA ASP A 48 -2.35 4.80 36.04
C ASP A 48 -1.82 6.00 35.25
N PRO A 49 -2.53 7.14 35.19
CA PRO A 49 -2.11 8.30 34.42
C PRO A 49 -0.75 8.88 34.84
N LYS A 50 -0.39 8.71 36.12
CA LYS A 50 0.85 9.28 36.70
C LYS A 50 2.08 8.44 36.38
N SER A 51 1.88 7.17 36.02
CA SER A 51 2.94 6.24 35.66
C SER A 51 3.41 6.39 34.21
N ILE A 52 2.66 7.10 33.37
CA ILE A 52 2.93 7.19 31.93
C ILE A 52 4.10 8.14 31.69
N VAL A 53 5.25 7.58 31.34
CA VAL A 53 6.51 8.31 31.14
C VAL A 53 7.13 7.90 29.81
N PHE A 54 7.67 8.87 29.09
CA PHE A 54 8.49 8.65 27.90
C PHE A 54 9.96 8.75 28.30
N SER A 55 10.81 7.85 27.80
CA SER A 55 12.26 7.89 28.09
C SER A 55 12.91 9.20 27.66
N ASP A 56 12.38 9.82 26.60
CA ASP A 56 12.65 11.20 26.21
C ASP A 56 11.30 11.96 26.12
N PRO A 57 11.06 12.98 26.95
CA PRO A 57 9.83 13.77 26.90
C PRO A 57 9.78 14.79 25.75
N SER A 58 10.89 15.02 25.04
CA SER A 58 11.01 16.01 23.96
C SER A 58 11.82 15.49 22.75
N PRO A 59 11.45 14.33 22.20
CA PRO A 59 12.23 13.65 21.16
C PRO A 59 12.23 14.44 19.85
N THR A 60 13.18 14.14 18.98
CA THR A 60 13.07 14.42 17.55
C THR A 60 12.36 13.25 16.87
N GLU A 61 11.64 13.50 15.78
CA GLU A 61 11.02 12.42 15.02
C GLU A 61 12.04 11.33 14.62
N GLY A 62 11.62 10.07 14.66
CA GLY A 62 12.48 8.93 14.42
C GLY A 62 13.38 8.52 15.59
N ASP A 63 13.52 9.32 16.64
CA ASP A 63 14.30 8.94 17.82
C ASP A 63 13.68 7.71 18.51
N GLY A 64 14.53 6.83 19.05
CA GLY A 64 14.04 5.67 19.80
C GLY A 64 13.52 6.09 21.18
N VAL A 65 12.22 5.95 21.41
CA VAL A 65 11.56 6.29 22.69
C VAL A 65 10.97 5.02 23.31
N THR A 66 11.19 4.82 24.61
CA THR A 66 10.47 3.82 25.39
C THR A 66 9.33 4.47 26.14
N ILE A 67 8.12 3.94 25.98
CA ILE A 67 6.92 4.33 26.71
C ILE A 67 6.77 3.38 27.89
N TYR A 68 6.65 3.93 29.10
CA TYR A 68 6.37 3.19 30.32
C TYR A 68 4.95 3.50 30.78
N ALA A 69 4.23 2.50 31.28
CA ALA A 69 2.94 2.69 31.95
C ALA A 69 2.74 1.62 33.01
N ASN A 70 1.86 1.87 33.97
CA ASN A 70 1.41 0.90 34.94
C ASN A 70 -0.07 0.60 34.73
N VAL A 71 -0.41 -0.69 34.75
CA VAL A 71 -1.78 -1.18 34.89
C VAL A 71 -2.02 -1.52 36.37
N ILE A 72 -3.22 -1.21 36.87
CA ILE A 72 -3.64 -1.48 38.25
C ILE A 72 -4.92 -2.29 38.19
N ASN A 73 -5.03 -3.34 39.01
CA ASN A 73 -6.30 -3.98 39.31
C ASN A 73 -6.88 -3.36 40.60
N LYS A 74 -7.79 -2.38 40.47
CA LYS A 74 -8.53 -1.76 41.58
C LYS A 74 -9.71 -2.60 42.08
N GLY A 75 -9.98 -3.72 41.42
CA GLY A 75 -11.09 -4.59 41.71
C GLY A 75 -10.88 -5.36 43.00
N THR A 76 -11.91 -6.11 43.39
CA THR A 76 -11.93 -6.92 44.63
C THR A 76 -11.58 -8.39 44.39
N ALA A 77 -11.30 -8.78 43.14
CA ALA A 77 -10.87 -10.12 42.78
C ALA A 77 -9.51 -10.10 42.07
N ASP A 78 -8.74 -11.17 42.30
CA ASP A 78 -7.50 -11.43 41.57
C ASP A 78 -7.79 -11.81 40.11
N ILE A 79 -6.94 -11.37 39.19
CA ILE A 79 -6.97 -11.80 37.79
C ILE A 79 -6.03 -12.99 37.65
N LYS A 80 -6.57 -14.10 37.11
CA LYS A 80 -5.82 -15.33 36.87
C LYS A 80 -5.31 -15.46 35.44
N ASP A 81 -6.03 -14.84 34.51
CA ASP A 81 -5.67 -14.76 33.10
C ASP A 81 -4.59 -13.70 32.87
N ASP A 82 -4.05 -13.67 31.66
CA ASP A 82 -3.04 -12.70 31.26
C ASP A 82 -3.71 -11.35 31.00
N VAL A 83 -3.22 -10.29 31.65
CA VAL A 83 -3.68 -8.93 31.37
C VAL A 83 -2.83 -8.37 30.24
N GLU A 84 -3.44 -8.19 29.08
CA GLU A 84 -2.80 -7.54 27.94
C GLU A 84 -2.94 -6.02 28.02
N VAL A 85 -1.86 -5.31 27.68
CA VAL A 85 -1.85 -3.86 27.55
C VAL A 85 -1.35 -3.47 26.17
N ARG A 86 -2.22 -2.83 25.38
CA ARG A 86 -1.96 -2.41 24.01
C ARG A 86 -1.61 -0.93 23.94
N PHE A 87 -0.58 -0.59 23.17
CA PHE A 87 -0.18 0.77 22.87
C PHE A 87 -0.48 1.07 21.40
N VAL A 88 -1.12 2.19 21.08
CA VAL A 88 -1.49 2.57 19.70
C VAL A 88 -1.13 4.03 19.42
N GLU A 89 -0.45 4.27 18.30
CA GLU A 89 -0.18 5.60 17.72
C GLU A 89 -1.41 6.08 16.95
N GLY A 90 -2.13 7.06 17.49
CA GLY A 90 -3.39 7.55 16.92
C GLY A 90 -4.61 6.76 17.40
N ASP A 91 -5.79 7.20 16.98
CA ASP A 91 -7.06 6.57 17.39
C ASP A 91 -7.20 5.19 16.71
N PRO A 92 -7.28 4.08 17.45
CA PRO A 92 -7.46 2.75 16.87
C PRO A 92 -8.68 2.66 15.93
N LYS A 93 -9.74 3.44 16.17
CA LYS A 93 -10.96 3.45 15.35
C LYS A 93 -10.79 4.23 14.04
N GLU A 94 -9.76 5.06 13.92
CA GLU A 94 -9.44 5.86 12.73
C GLU A 94 -8.17 5.35 12.01
N GLY A 95 -7.79 4.10 12.29
CA GLY A 95 -6.59 3.45 11.74
C GLY A 95 -5.30 3.84 12.47
N GLY A 96 -5.33 4.02 13.79
CA GLY A 96 -4.11 4.11 14.58
C GLY A 96 -3.24 2.87 14.40
N LEU A 97 -1.92 3.04 14.46
CA LEU A 97 -0.96 1.94 14.28
C LEU A 97 -0.57 1.39 15.65
N GLN A 98 -0.75 0.10 15.87
CA GLN A 98 -0.27 -0.54 17.09
C GLN A 98 1.25 -0.42 17.21
N ILE A 99 1.71 -0.09 18.41
CA ILE A 99 3.11 0.08 18.77
C ILE A 99 3.56 -1.23 19.44
N GLY A 100 4.43 -1.98 18.77
CA GLY A 100 4.93 -3.26 19.27
C GLY A 100 3.82 -4.31 19.45
N SER A 101 4.16 -5.43 20.09
CA SER A 101 3.17 -6.42 20.54
C SER A 101 2.50 -5.98 21.83
N ASP A 102 1.36 -6.60 22.16
CA ASP A 102 0.72 -6.38 23.45
C ASP A 102 1.65 -6.79 24.60
N ALA A 103 1.71 -5.96 25.64
CA ALA A 103 2.47 -6.26 26.84
C ALA A 103 1.61 -7.13 27.77
N ALA A 104 2.10 -8.32 28.13
CA ALA A 104 1.39 -9.23 29.01
C ALA A 104 1.80 -9.08 30.48
N VAL A 105 0.82 -9.07 31.38
CA VAL A 105 1.00 -9.08 32.83
C VAL A 105 0.32 -10.33 33.40
N PHE A 106 1.12 -11.20 34.02
CA PHE A 106 0.64 -12.47 34.57
C PHE A 106 0.18 -12.34 36.01
N GLY A 107 -1.05 -12.76 36.31
CA GLY A 107 -1.53 -12.94 37.68
C GLY A 107 -1.68 -11.65 38.50
N LEU A 108 -2.28 -10.61 37.91
CA LEU A 108 -2.44 -9.31 38.56
C LEU A 108 -3.48 -9.36 39.71
N LYS A 109 -2.98 -9.42 40.94
CA LYS A 109 -3.79 -9.49 42.17
C LYS A 109 -4.63 -8.24 42.41
N SER A 110 -5.71 -8.38 43.16
CA SER A 110 -6.52 -7.27 43.65
C SER A 110 -5.65 -6.25 44.40
N GLY A 111 -5.77 -4.98 44.03
CA GLY A 111 -4.99 -3.86 44.56
C GLY A 111 -3.56 -3.77 44.03
N ALA A 112 -3.07 -4.74 43.25
CA ALA A 112 -1.71 -4.74 42.73
C ALA A 112 -1.57 -3.87 41.48
N SER A 113 -0.33 -3.47 41.21
CA SER A 113 0.06 -2.74 40.00
C SER A 113 1.23 -3.45 39.32
N ALA A 114 1.24 -3.45 37.99
CA ALA A 114 2.33 -3.97 37.19
C ALA A 114 2.80 -2.93 36.17
N LYS A 115 4.11 -2.92 35.91
CA LYS A 115 4.74 -2.04 34.93
C LYS A 115 4.81 -2.74 33.58
N VAL A 116 4.41 -2.03 32.53
CA VAL A 116 4.54 -2.42 31.13
C VAL A 116 5.36 -1.38 30.37
N GLN A 117 5.97 -1.78 29.26
CA GLN A 117 6.75 -0.88 28.42
C GLN A 117 6.76 -1.29 26.96
N VAL A 118 6.94 -0.33 26.06
CA VAL A 118 7.11 -0.59 24.62
C VAL A 118 8.06 0.42 23.98
N ARG A 119 8.77 0.01 22.92
CA ARG A 119 9.65 0.90 22.13
C ARG A 119 8.92 1.42 20.90
N TRP A 120 9.16 2.68 20.58
CA TRP A 120 8.47 3.42 19.51
C TRP A 120 9.39 4.48 18.92
N ARG A 121 9.12 4.89 17.67
CA ARG A 121 9.76 6.04 17.02
C ARG A 121 8.68 7.06 16.64
N PRO A 122 8.65 8.26 17.24
CA PRO A 122 7.59 9.23 17.00
C PRO A 122 7.66 9.85 15.59
N PRO A 123 6.52 10.25 14.99
CA PRO A 123 6.51 11.15 13.83
C PRO A 123 6.77 12.59 14.27
N ALA A 124 7.04 13.49 13.31
CA ALA A 124 7.00 14.92 13.57
C ALA A 124 5.64 15.39 14.12
N GLY A 125 5.67 16.36 15.03
CA GLY A 125 4.48 17.00 15.55
C GLY A 125 3.87 16.28 16.75
N GLU A 126 2.58 16.49 16.98
CA GLU A 126 1.87 15.91 18.11
C GLU A 126 1.38 14.49 17.77
N SER A 127 1.64 13.55 18.67
CA SER A 127 1.10 12.19 18.63
C SER A 127 0.27 11.91 19.87
N ARG A 128 -0.87 11.27 19.68
CA ARG A 128 -1.70 10.74 20.77
C ARG A 128 -1.43 9.25 20.89
N ILE A 129 -1.00 8.82 22.08
CA ILE A 129 -0.77 7.42 22.41
C ILE A 129 -1.95 6.90 23.22
N PHE A 130 -2.65 5.91 22.66
CA PHE A 130 -3.72 5.20 23.34
C PHE A 130 -3.11 4.00 24.06
N ILE A 131 -3.38 3.88 25.36
CA ILE A 131 -2.90 2.81 26.22
C ILE A 131 -4.13 2.11 26.76
N ILE A 132 -4.31 0.84 26.41
CA ILE A 132 -5.55 0.10 26.60
C ILE A 132 -5.25 -1.18 27.37
N ALA A 133 -5.73 -1.29 28.60
CA ALA A 133 -5.75 -2.55 29.33
C ALA A 133 -6.90 -3.42 28.81
N ASP A 134 -6.70 -4.72 28.68
CA ASP A 134 -7.68 -5.66 28.13
C ASP A 134 -8.35 -5.15 26.83
N PRO A 135 -7.54 -4.89 25.79
CA PRO A 135 -8.01 -4.22 24.58
C PRO A 135 -9.10 -4.98 23.82
N ASP A 136 -9.15 -6.30 23.99
CA ASP A 136 -10.12 -7.19 23.34
C ASP A 136 -11.28 -7.56 24.28
N ASN A 137 -11.35 -6.92 25.46
CA ASN A 137 -12.42 -7.03 26.45
C ASN A 137 -12.69 -8.49 26.88
N LEU A 138 -11.62 -9.26 27.09
CA LEU A 138 -11.66 -10.68 27.44
C LEU A 138 -11.83 -10.92 28.95
N ILE A 139 -11.37 -9.97 29.77
CA ILE A 139 -11.50 -10.01 31.23
C ILE A 139 -12.79 -9.29 31.59
N LYS A 140 -13.66 -9.95 32.36
CA LYS A 140 -14.88 -9.31 32.83
C LYS A 140 -14.61 -8.49 34.07
N GLU A 141 -14.96 -7.21 34.01
CA GLU A 141 -14.62 -6.24 35.04
C GLU A 141 -15.83 -5.64 35.73
N SER A 142 -15.59 -4.99 36.87
CA SER A 142 -16.60 -4.20 37.56
C SER A 142 -16.87 -2.86 36.87
N ASN A 143 -15.91 -2.36 36.07
CA ASN A 143 -16.06 -1.19 35.22
C ASN A 143 -15.22 -1.33 33.95
N GLU A 144 -15.88 -1.42 32.80
CA GLU A 144 -15.22 -1.59 31.49
C GLU A 144 -14.83 -0.25 30.84
N ASN A 145 -15.15 0.89 31.47
CA ASN A 145 -15.02 2.21 30.84
C ASN A 145 -13.74 2.98 31.23
N ASN A 146 -12.87 2.41 32.07
CA ASN A 146 -11.65 3.01 32.59
C ASN A 146 -10.36 2.34 32.12
N ASN A 147 -10.46 1.43 31.15
CA ASN A 147 -9.32 0.65 30.66
C ASN A 147 -8.42 1.43 29.69
N LEU A 148 -8.91 2.56 29.17
CA LEU A 148 -8.22 3.40 28.21
C LEU A 148 -7.69 4.68 28.86
N TYR A 149 -6.43 4.99 28.59
CA TYR A 149 -5.86 6.33 28.80
C TYR A 149 -5.18 6.84 27.54
N ILE A 150 -5.27 8.15 27.29
CA ILE A 150 -4.63 8.81 26.14
C ILE A 150 -3.57 9.79 26.63
N LYS A 151 -2.34 9.65 26.13
CA LYS A 151 -1.23 10.55 26.43
C LYS A 151 -0.69 11.19 25.15
N SER A 152 -0.63 12.52 25.10
CA SER A 152 0.05 13.23 24.02
C SER A 152 1.56 13.37 24.29
N ILE A 153 2.34 13.34 23.21
CA ILE A 153 3.75 13.74 23.15
C ILE A 153 3.97 14.51 21.85
N LYS A 154 4.86 15.50 21.88
CA LYS A 154 5.22 16.29 20.70
C LYS A 154 6.68 16.07 20.36
N ALA A 155 6.96 15.53 19.18
CA ALA A 155 8.31 15.42 18.67
C ALA A 155 8.67 16.60 17.77
N LYS A 156 9.93 17.01 17.80
CA LYS A 156 10.49 18.01 16.89
C LYS A 156 10.64 17.39 15.50
N THR A 157 10.31 18.15 14.46
CA THR A 157 10.62 17.78 13.08
C THR A 157 12.13 17.72 12.90
N TRP A 158 12.61 16.67 12.24
CA TRP A 158 13.99 16.54 11.83
C TRP A 158 14.26 17.46 10.65
N THR A 159 15.30 18.29 10.77
CA THR A 159 15.72 19.23 9.73
C THR A 159 17.13 18.90 9.29
N GLY A 160 17.26 17.91 8.39
CA GLY A 160 18.55 17.56 7.81
C GLY A 160 19.02 18.51 6.69
N PRO A 161 20.29 18.40 6.29
CA PRO A 161 20.83 19.18 5.19
C PRO A 161 20.23 18.71 3.86
N LYS A 162 19.89 19.64 2.96
CA LYS A 162 19.69 19.28 1.56
C LYS A 162 21.01 18.78 0.99
N VAL A 163 20.96 17.75 0.16
CA VAL A 163 22.14 17.14 -0.45
C VAL A 163 22.11 17.31 -1.96
N THR A 164 23.28 17.52 -2.56
CA THR A 164 23.44 17.55 -4.03
C THR A 164 23.72 16.15 -4.58
N ASP A 165 23.55 15.97 -5.88
CA ASP A 165 23.87 14.71 -6.58
C ASP A 165 25.35 14.32 -6.41
N GLU A 166 26.26 15.29 -6.33
CA GLU A 166 27.68 15.04 -6.06
C GLU A 166 27.91 14.49 -4.65
N GLN A 167 27.19 15.01 -3.65
CA GLN A 167 27.28 14.52 -2.27
C GLN A 167 26.70 13.10 -2.16
N ILE A 168 25.61 12.81 -2.89
CA ILE A 168 25.05 11.47 -2.99
C ILE A 168 26.07 10.51 -3.63
N LYS A 169 26.69 10.89 -4.76
CA LYS A 169 27.73 10.09 -5.44
C LYS A 169 28.94 9.81 -4.53
N GLU A 170 29.41 10.81 -3.79
CA GLU A 170 30.51 10.64 -2.83
C GLU A 170 30.12 9.71 -1.69
N SER A 171 28.89 9.82 -1.19
CA SER A 171 28.36 8.93 -0.16
C SER A 171 28.29 7.47 -0.64
N ILE A 172 27.80 7.24 -1.86
CA ILE A 172 27.79 5.93 -2.51
C ILE A 172 29.21 5.37 -2.59
N LYS A 173 30.17 6.16 -3.09
CA LYS A 173 31.57 5.72 -3.23
C LYS A 173 32.17 5.25 -1.90
N LYS A 174 32.03 6.05 -0.84
CA LYS A 174 32.52 5.68 0.49
C LYS A 174 31.88 4.38 1.01
N GLY A 175 30.58 4.22 0.79
CA GLY A 175 29.87 2.99 1.15
C GLY A 175 30.39 1.76 0.40
N LEU A 176 30.64 1.88 -0.90
CA LEU A 176 31.21 0.79 -1.71
C LEU A 176 32.64 0.44 -1.27
N ASP A 177 33.47 1.45 -0.98
CA ASP A 177 34.82 1.23 -0.47
C ASP A 177 34.81 0.53 0.90
N TRP A 178 33.87 0.93 1.77
CA TRP A 178 33.65 0.23 3.03
C TRP A 178 33.19 -1.21 2.82
N LEU A 179 32.21 -1.49 1.94
CA LEU A 179 31.79 -2.86 1.63
C LEU A 179 32.98 -3.71 1.14
N ARG A 180 33.84 -3.18 0.27
CA ARG A 180 35.05 -3.90 -0.16
C ARG A 180 35.97 -4.26 1.02
N SER A 181 36.09 -3.38 2.00
CA SER A 181 36.90 -3.63 3.21
C SER A 181 36.32 -4.75 4.09
N GLN A 182 35.01 -4.98 4.02
CA GLN A 182 34.30 -6.02 4.78
C GLN A 182 34.22 -7.37 4.05
N GLN A 183 34.89 -7.53 2.90
CA GLN A 183 34.87 -8.79 2.15
C GLN A 183 35.83 -9.82 2.77
N GLY A 184 35.28 -10.95 3.18
CA GLY A 184 35.99 -12.09 3.76
C GLY A 184 35.37 -12.57 5.08
N GLU A 185 36.06 -13.49 5.74
CA GLU A 185 35.69 -13.97 7.07
C GLU A 185 36.28 -13.09 8.18
N PHE A 186 35.43 -12.69 9.12
CA PHE A 186 35.82 -11.90 10.28
C PHE A 186 35.42 -12.60 11.58
N TYR A 187 36.28 -12.50 12.58
CA TYR A 187 36.08 -13.09 13.90
C TYR A 187 36.43 -12.09 15.00
N VAL A 188 35.86 -12.33 16.18
CA VAL A 188 36.17 -11.62 17.41
C VAL A 188 36.75 -12.61 18.41
N VAL A 189 38.01 -12.42 18.77
CA VAL A 189 38.68 -13.24 19.80
C VAL A 189 38.30 -12.71 21.17
N CYS A 190 37.65 -13.53 21.98
CA CYS A 190 37.33 -13.14 23.35
C CYS A 190 38.59 -13.12 24.24
N PRO A 191 38.56 -12.50 25.44
CA PRO A 191 39.71 -12.46 26.35
C PRO A 191 40.24 -13.84 26.79
N ASN A 192 39.42 -14.89 26.65
CA ASN A 192 39.78 -16.28 26.94
C ASN A 192 40.24 -17.04 25.69
N ASN A 193 40.59 -16.34 24.61
CA ASN A 193 41.16 -16.89 23.38
C ASN A 193 40.24 -17.90 22.63
N HIS A 194 38.92 -17.68 22.70
CA HIS A 194 37.95 -18.35 21.84
C HIS A 194 37.53 -17.42 20.70
N ASP A 195 37.52 -17.97 19.48
CA ASP A 195 37.06 -17.27 18.29
C ASP A 195 35.54 -17.27 18.21
N ASN A 196 34.96 -16.12 17.87
CA ASN A 196 33.53 -15.97 17.61
C ASN A 196 33.38 -15.41 16.21
N PHE A 197 32.62 -16.07 15.34
CA PHE A 197 32.23 -15.48 14.05
C PHE A 197 31.58 -14.12 14.28
N LEU A 198 31.83 -13.19 13.35
CA LEU A 198 31.34 -11.82 13.44
C LEU A 198 29.82 -11.78 13.67
N TYR A 199 29.05 -12.60 12.95
CA TYR A 199 27.60 -12.73 13.15
C TYR A 199 27.22 -13.02 14.62
N SER A 200 27.87 -14.01 15.24
CA SER A 200 27.57 -14.40 16.63
C SER A 200 28.00 -13.31 17.61
N ALA A 201 29.16 -12.69 17.37
CA ALA A 201 29.63 -11.59 18.20
C ALA A 201 28.64 -10.42 18.19
N ILE A 202 28.09 -10.06 17.01
CA ILE A 202 27.12 -8.97 16.86
C ILE A 202 25.82 -9.30 17.58
N GLY A 203 25.32 -10.52 17.40
CA GLY A 203 24.04 -10.94 17.99
C GLY A 203 24.07 -11.00 19.51
N TYR A 204 25.15 -11.51 20.11
CA TYR A 204 25.18 -11.77 21.56
C TYR A 204 25.94 -10.72 22.37
N GLY A 205 26.90 -10.00 21.78
CA GLY A 205 27.81 -9.09 22.50
C GLY A 205 28.69 -9.77 23.56
N LYS A 206 28.68 -11.11 23.59
CA LYS A 206 29.42 -11.98 24.51
C LYS A 206 29.89 -13.22 23.77
N CYS A 207 30.98 -13.81 24.24
CA CYS A 207 31.52 -15.05 23.73
C CYS A 207 30.49 -16.18 23.88
N VAL A 208 30.14 -16.85 22.79
CA VAL A 208 29.13 -17.92 22.80
C VAL A 208 29.60 -19.19 23.52
N ILE A 209 30.91 -19.31 23.75
CA ILE A 209 31.53 -20.46 24.42
C ILE A 209 31.63 -20.24 25.93
N CYS A 210 32.18 -19.10 26.37
CA CYS A 210 32.50 -18.86 27.79
C CYS A 210 31.73 -17.71 28.44
N GLY A 211 30.86 -17.00 27.69
CA GLY A 211 30.03 -15.91 28.21
C GLY A 211 30.77 -14.60 28.50
N ALA A 212 32.09 -14.53 28.26
CA ALA A 212 32.88 -13.31 28.44
C ALA A 212 32.36 -12.18 27.55
N SER A 213 32.31 -10.94 28.07
CA SER A 213 31.91 -9.78 27.27
C SER A 213 32.88 -9.55 26.09
N LEU A 214 32.32 -9.19 24.94
CA LEU A 214 33.10 -8.81 23.75
C LEU A 214 33.19 -7.27 23.58
N LYS A 215 32.66 -6.50 24.54
CA LYS A 215 32.60 -5.03 24.46
C LYS A 215 33.99 -4.43 24.26
N GLY A 216 34.13 -3.60 23.23
CA GLY A 216 35.36 -2.89 22.87
C GLY A 216 36.37 -3.68 22.04
N ILE A 217 36.09 -4.94 21.69
CA ILE A 217 37.00 -5.75 20.87
C ILE A 217 36.69 -5.51 19.38
N GLU A 218 37.71 -5.19 18.58
CA GLU A 218 37.57 -5.03 17.12
C GLU A 218 37.64 -6.38 16.40
N PRO A 219 36.84 -6.61 15.34
CA PRO A 219 36.90 -7.84 14.57
C PRO A 219 38.20 -7.88 13.76
N THR A 220 38.75 -9.07 13.62
CA THR A 220 39.94 -9.34 12.81
C THR A 220 39.57 -10.24 11.65
N ARG A 221 40.15 -9.97 10.47
CA ARG A 221 39.98 -10.83 9.31
C ARG A 221 40.73 -12.15 9.52
N ALA A 222 40.11 -13.27 9.15
CA ALA A 222 40.75 -14.58 9.16
C ALA A 222 41.90 -14.61 8.14
N VAL A 223 43.05 -15.15 8.57
CA VAL A 223 44.21 -15.35 7.67
C VAL A 223 43.98 -16.55 6.76
N ASP A 224 43.44 -17.63 7.34
CA ASP A 224 43.12 -18.89 6.65
C ASP A 224 41.60 -18.99 6.41
N GLU A 225 41.08 -18.14 5.52
CA GLU A 225 39.65 -18.11 5.17
C GLU A 225 39.18 -19.46 4.59
N LYS A 226 38.16 -20.06 5.19
CA LYS A 226 37.47 -21.28 4.72
C LYS A 226 36.48 -20.99 3.57
N MET A 227 35.86 -19.82 3.59
CA MET A 227 34.82 -19.35 2.68
C MET A 227 35.21 -17.99 2.08
N PRO A 228 36.38 -17.88 1.40
CA PRO A 228 36.91 -16.60 0.98
C PRO A 228 36.01 -15.92 -0.06
N GLY A 229 36.02 -14.58 -0.04
CA GLY A 229 35.34 -13.76 -1.05
C GLY A 229 33.87 -13.43 -0.75
N GLY A 230 33.27 -14.02 0.28
CA GLY A 230 31.92 -13.67 0.72
C GLY A 230 31.87 -12.49 1.70
N TRP A 231 30.65 -12.08 2.06
CA TRP A 231 30.37 -11.10 3.12
C TRP A 231 29.53 -11.77 4.19
N MET A 232 30.07 -11.86 5.41
CA MET A 232 29.52 -12.75 6.47
C MET A 232 29.15 -14.14 5.89
N PRO A 233 30.11 -14.79 5.20
CA PRO A 233 29.83 -16.00 4.44
C PRO A 233 29.29 -17.17 5.30
N GLU A 234 29.50 -17.11 6.62
CA GLU A 234 29.05 -18.12 7.57
C GLU A 234 27.51 -18.22 7.68
N ILE A 235 26.76 -17.19 7.25
CA ILE A 235 25.29 -17.20 7.32
C ILE A 235 24.60 -17.53 5.99
N GLY A 236 25.37 -17.91 4.97
CA GLY A 236 24.86 -18.30 3.65
C GLY A 236 25.13 -17.27 2.55
N PRO A 237 24.60 -17.50 1.34
CA PRO A 237 24.94 -16.71 0.15
C PRO A 237 24.29 -15.32 0.13
N GLY A 238 23.24 -15.11 0.93
CA GLY A 238 22.35 -13.96 0.80
C GLY A 238 23.03 -12.60 0.91
N LEU A 239 23.87 -12.40 1.93
CA LEU A 239 24.59 -11.12 2.10
C LEU A 239 25.63 -10.89 1.00
N THR A 240 26.34 -11.95 0.57
CA THR A 240 27.26 -11.86 -0.57
C THR A 240 26.53 -11.42 -1.83
N ALA A 241 25.37 -12.00 -2.13
CA ALA A 241 24.58 -11.64 -3.30
C ALA A 241 24.08 -10.18 -3.24
N LEU A 242 23.67 -9.70 -2.06
CA LEU A 242 23.29 -8.29 -1.87
C LEU A 242 24.47 -7.32 -2.08
N CYS A 243 25.65 -7.64 -1.52
CA CYS A 243 26.85 -6.81 -1.70
C CYS A 243 27.33 -6.79 -3.15
N VAL A 244 27.33 -7.94 -3.83
CA VAL A 244 27.64 -8.04 -5.27
C VAL A 244 26.64 -7.23 -6.09
N SER A 245 25.34 -7.33 -5.78
CA SER A 245 24.30 -6.53 -6.43
C SER A 245 24.54 -5.03 -6.24
N ALA A 246 24.86 -4.58 -5.02
CA ALA A 246 25.13 -3.17 -4.72
C ALA A 246 26.33 -2.62 -5.53
N LEU A 247 27.41 -3.41 -5.65
CA LEU A 247 28.57 -3.07 -6.49
C LEU A 247 28.18 -2.97 -7.98
N LEU A 248 27.54 -4.01 -8.51
CA LEU A 248 27.17 -4.10 -9.93
C LEU A 248 26.18 -3.01 -10.34
N PHE A 249 25.10 -2.78 -9.57
CA PHE A 249 24.14 -1.71 -9.86
C PHE A 249 24.76 -0.31 -9.75
N ALA A 250 25.82 -0.14 -8.96
CA ALA A 250 26.57 1.11 -8.90
C ALA A 250 27.51 1.31 -10.11
N GLY A 251 27.54 0.38 -11.06
CA GLY A 251 28.38 0.42 -12.26
C GLY A 251 29.78 -0.15 -12.06
N VAL A 252 30.05 -0.83 -10.94
CA VAL A 252 31.31 -1.57 -10.76
C VAL A 252 31.25 -2.82 -11.64
N GLY A 253 32.18 -2.94 -12.60
CA GLY A 253 32.17 -4.04 -13.56
C GLY A 253 32.60 -5.39 -12.97
N GLU A 254 32.28 -6.47 -13.69
CA GLU A 254 32.63 -7.86 -13.34
C GLU A 254 34.14 -8.10 -13.21
N SER A 255 34.99 -7.20 -13.71
CA SER A 255 36.45 -7.29 -13.57
C SER A 255 36.98 -6.78 -12.23
N ASP A 256 36.16 -6.11 -11.41
CA ASP A 256 36.55 -5.66 -10.09
C ASP A 256 36.83 -6.89 -9.18
N PRO A 257 37.99 -6.96 -8.49
CA PRO A 257 38.35 -8.11 -7.67
C PRO A 257 37.32 -8.47 -6.61
N ALA A 258 36.60 -7.51 -6.05
CA ALA A 258 35.57 -7.77 -5.05
C ALA A 258 34.35 -8.45 -5.69
N VAL A 259 33.94 -7.99 -6.88
CA VAL A 259 32.84 -8.58 -7.64
C VAL A 259 33.20 -10.01 -8.08
N GLN A 260 34.39 -10.21 -8.66
CA GLN A 260 34.86 -11.54 -9.08
C GLN A 260 34.86 -12.55 -7.93
N LYS A 261 35.44 -12.16 -6.78
CA LYS A 261 35.49 -13.02 -5.59
C LYS A 261 34.11 -13.30 -5.02
N GLY A 262 33.20 -12.32 -5.06
CA GLY A 262 31.83 -12.49 -4.61
C GLY A 262 31.04 -13.45 -5.49
N ILE A 263 31.13 -13.31 -6.82
CA ILE A 263 30.50 -14.24 -7.77
C ILE A 263 31.09 -15.64 -7.60
N ASP A 264 32.42 -15.78 -7.58
CA ASP A 264 33.08 -17.06 -7.35
C ASP A 264 32.67 -17.68 -6.00
N HIS A 265 32.48 -16.87 -4.96
CA HIS A 265 31.96 -17.35 -3.69
C HIS A 265 30.57 -17.97 -3.84
N LEU A 266 29.63 -17.25 -4.48
CA LEU A 266 28.26 -17.72 -4.69
C LEU A 266 28.20 -19.05 -5.46
N PHE A 267 29.11 -19.28 -6.39
CA PHE A 267 29.16 -20.52 -7.16
C PHE A 267 29.89 -21.67 -6.44
N ASN A 268 31.02 -21.37 -5.81
CA ASN A 268 32.04 -22.39 -5.51
C ASN A 268 32.47 -22.45 -4.04
N LYS A 269 32.15 -21.45 -3.22
CA LYS A 269 32.72 -21.32 -1.86
C LYS A 269 31.68 -21.04 -0.77
N THR A 270 30.41 -21.06 -1.12
CA THR A 270 29.30 -21.07 -0.16
C THR A 270 29.29 -22.38 0.64
N PRO A 271 28.72 -22.40 1.86
CA PRO A 271 28.66 -23.61 2.69
C PRO A 271 28.00 -24.82 2.00
N ALA A 272 27.05 -24.55 1.11
CA ALA A 272 26.40 -25.55 0.26
C ALA A 272 26.54 -25.15 -1.23
N PRO A 273 26.68 -26.13 -2.16
CA PRO A 273 26.66 -25.86 -3.58
C PRO A 273 25.36 -25.16 -4.01
N TRP A 274 25.44 -24.17 -4.90
CA TRP A 274 24.28 -23.34 -5.27
C TRP A 274 23.11 -24.10 -5.90
N LYS A 275 23.40 -25.22 -6.57
CA LYS A 275 22.36 -26.09 -7.14
C LYS A 275 21.59 -26.91 -6.09
N GLU A 276 22.11 -26.97 -4.86
CA GLU A 276 21.56 -27.73 -3.73
C GLU A 276 20.93 -26.82 -2.67
N TRP A 277 20.89 -25.50 -2.91
CA TRP A 277 20.15 -24.59 -2.03
C TRP A 277 18.67 -24.97 -1.98
N SER A 278 18.07 -24.76 -0.81
CA SER A 278 16.65 -25.08 -0.56
C SER A 278 15.82 -23.85 -0.21
N ASP A 279 16.46 -22.70 -0.04
CA ASP A 279 15.80 -21.44 0.30
C ASP A 279 15.47 -20.64 -0.96
N SER A 280 14.21 -20.21 -1.06
CA SER A 280 13.74 -19.31 -2.11
C SER A 280 14.44 -17.95 -2.06
N TYR A 281 14.83 -17.47 -0.89
CA TYR A 281 15.57 -16.21 -0.77
C TYR A 281 16.92 -16.26 -1.47
N ASP A 282 17.68 -17.34 -1.24
CA ASP A 282 19.02 -17.50 -1.80
C ASP A 282 19.01 -17.50 -3.33
N TYR A 283 18.08 -18.25 -3.94
CA TYR A 283 17.89 -18.23 -5.40
C TYR A 283 17.46 -16.85 -5.90
N ALA A 284 16.57 -16.16 -5.18
CA ALA A 284 16.08 -14.85 -5.58
C ALA A 284 17.20 -13.81 -5.61
N VAL A 285 17.99 -13.68 -4.54
CA VAL A 285 19.11 -12.72 -4.50
C VAL A 285 20.25 -13.12 -5.43
N PHE A 286 20.45 -14.41 -5.69
CA PHE A 286 21.39 -14.89 -6.69
C PHE A 286 21.00 -14.45 -8.10
N ILE A 287 19.73 -14.58 -8.49
CA ILE A 287 19.23 -14.03 -9.76
C ILE A 287 19.47 -12.51 -9.83
N LEU A 288 19.22 -11.77 -8.75
CA LEU A 288 19.48 -10.33 -8.72
C LEU A 288 20.96 -10.00 -8.96
N ALA A 289 21.87 -10.72 -8.31
CA ALA A 289 23.31 -10.53 -8.50
C ALA A 289 23.74 -10.84 -9.94
N LEU A 290 23.30 -11.97 -10.50
CA LEU A 290 23.65 -12.35 -11.87
C LEU A 290 23.05 -11.40 -12.90
N THR A 291 21.78 -11.01 -12.73
CA THR A 291 21.12 -10.09 -13.67
C THR A 291 21.72 -8.69 -13.64
N ALA A 292 22.26 -8.25 -12.50
CA ALA A 292 22.98 -6.98 -12.36
C ALA A 292 24.30 -6.93 -13.15
N THR A 293 24.87 -8.08 -13.54
CA THR A 293 26.08 -8.12 -14.39
C THR A 293 25.83 -7.56 -15.79
N GLY A 294 24.59 -7.68 -16.29
CA GLY A 294 24.26 -7.47 -17.70
C GLY A 294 24.84 -8.55 -18.64
N ASN A 295 25.58 -9.53 -18.12
CA ASN A 295 26.27 -10.56 -18.89
C ASN A 295 25.37 -11.77 -19.15
N LYS A 296 24.30 -11.54 -19.91
CA LYS A 296 23.32 -12.56 -20.29
C LYS A 296 23.95 -13.76 -21.01
N LYS A 297 25.06 -13.57 -21.72
CA LYS A 297 25.74 -14.66 -22.45
C LYS A 297 26.36 -15.68 -21.48
N GLU A 298 26.91 -15.21 -20.37
CA GLU A 298 27.60 -16.06 -19.40
C GLU A 298 26.61 -16.73 -18.44
N TYR A 299 25.59 -16.01 -17.96
CA TYR A 299 24.81 -16.41 -16.79
C TYR A 299 23.35 -16.79 -17.06
N MET A 300 22.91 -16.88 -18.33
CA MET A 300 21.50 -17.17 -18.62
C MET A 300 21.06 -18.53 -18.07
N ASP A 301 21.86 -19.58 -18.27
CA ASP A 301 21.49 -20.94 -17.88
C ASP A 301 21.30 -21.04 -16.35
N GLU A 302 22.14 -20.33 -15.59
CA GLU A 302 22.06 -20.23 -14.13
C GLU A 302 20.82 -19.46 -13.67
N VAL A 303 20.50 -18.34 -14.34
CA VAL A 303 19.31 -17.55 -14.06
C VAL A 303 18.04 -18.35 -14.38
N GLU A 304 18.01 -19.08 -15.49
CA GLU A 304 16.90 -19.98 -15.84
C GLU A 304 16.74 -21.10 -14.80
N TYR A 305 17.84 -21.77 -14.41
CA TYR A 305 17.79 -22.81 -13.38
C TYR A 305 17.27 -22.28 -12.05
N ALA A 306 17.82 -21.18 -11.55
CA ALA A 306 17.40 -20.58 -10.28
C ALA A 306 15.93 -20.14 -10.35
N THR A 307 15.49 -19.59 -11.48
CA THR A 307 14.08 -19.22 -11.73
C THR A 307 13.17 -20.43 -11.65
N GLU A 308 13.56 -21.57 -12.26
CA GLU A 308 12.80 -22.81 -12.13
C GLU A 308 12.68 -23.29 -10.69
N GLN A 309 13.72 -23.14 -9.87
CA GLN A 309 13.66 -23.49 -8.45
C GLN A 309 12.67 -22.59 -7.71
N LEU A 310 12.68 -21.27 -7.97
CA LEU A 310 11.68 -20.36 -7.40
C LEU A 310 10.26 -20.76 -7.77
N ILE A 311 10.02 -21.13 -9.03
CA ILE A 311 8.70 -21.60 -9.48
C ILE A 311 8.29 -22.89 -8.75
N LYS A 312 9.21 -23.84 -8.57
CA LYS A 312 8.96 -25.10 -7.83
C LYS A 312 8.70 -24.88 -6.34
N LEU A 313 9.35 -23.89 -5.75
CA LEU A 313 9.24 -23.56 -4.32
C LEU A 313 8.00 -22.71 -4.00
N GLN A 314 7.20 -22.29 -5.00
CA GLN A 314 5.97 -21.55 -4.74
C GLN A 314 4.98 -22.42 -3.96
N THR A 315 4.51 -21.89 -2.84
CA THR A 315 3.52 -22.53 -1.99
C THR A 315 2.15 -22.63 -2.67
N PRO A 316 1.28 -23.58 -2.28
CA PRO A 316 -0.06 -23.73 -2.88
C PRO A 316 -0.96 -22.49 -2.76
N ASP A 317 -0.79 -21.69 -1.69
CA ASP A 317 -1.52 -20.44 -1.47
C ASP A 317 -0.94 -19.25 -2.28
N GLY A 318 0.22 -19.45 -2.90
CA GLY A 318 0.78 -18.56 -3.92
C GLY A 318 1.98 -17.72 -3.48
N GLY A 319 2.43 -17.85 -2.23
CA GLY A 319 3.60 -17.16 -1.71
C GLY A 319 4.88 -17.99 -1.65
N TRP A 320 5.89 -17.47 -0.95
CA TRP A 320 7.18 -18.11 -0.69
C TRP A 320 7.61 -17.86 0.76
N GLY A 321 8.39 -18.77 1.33
CA GLY A 321 8.95 -18.63 2.67
C GLY A 321 10.03 -19.69 2.94
N TYR A 322 10.54 -19.75 4.17
CA TYR A 322 11.59 -20.68 4.56
C TYR A 322 11.17 -22.16 4.39
N GLY A 323 11.82 -22.89 3.49
CA GLY A 323 11.73 -24.36 3.45
C GLY A 323 10.34 -24.93 3.11
N SER A 324 9.51 -24.21 2.34
CA SER A 324 8.28 -24.67 1.66
C SER A 324 6.96 -24.82 2.47
N MET A 325 6.91 -24.52 3.77
CA MET A 325 5.68 -24.80 4.55
C MET A 325 4.76 -23.61 4.83
N VAL A 326 5.27 -22.37 4.90
CA VAL A 326 4.45 -21.16 5.14
C VAL A 326 5.03 -19.99 4.35
N ALA A 327 4.19 -19.27 3.60
CA ALA A 327 4.60 -18.08 2.89
C ALA A 327 4.67 -16.84 3.80
N ASP A 328 5.66 -15.97 3.56
CA ASP A 328 5.78 -14.66 4.18
C ASP A 328 6.09 -13.55 3.17
N ALA A 329 5.75 -12.32 3.53
CA ALA A 329 5.80 -11.18 2.63
C ALA A 329 7.24 -10.76 2.29
N ALA A 330 8.21 -10.99 3.18
CA ALA A 330 9.61 -10.61 2.92
C ALA A 330 10.27 -11.54 1.90
N HIS A 331 10.09 -12.85 2.01
CA HIS A 331 10.60 -13.80 1.02
C HIS A 331 9.87 -13.64 -0.31
N LEU A 332 8.54 -13.56 -0.27
CA LEU A 332 7.74 -13.32 -1.47
C LEU A 332 8.21 -12.07 -2.24
N GLN A 333 8.59 -10.98 -1.56
CA GLN A 333 9.06 -9.80 -2.27
C GLN A 333 10.37 -10.06 -3.02
N TYR A 334 11.34 -10.75 -2.41
CA TYR A 334 12.65 -10.95 -3.03
C TYR A 334 12.49 -11.91 -4.19
N VAL A 335 11.66 -12.94 -4.02
CA VAL A 335 11.29 -13.86 -5.10
C VAL A 335 10.61 -13.11 -6.24
N ILE A 336 9.57 -12.30 -5.98
CA ILE A 336 8.92 -11.50 -7.03
C ILE A 336 9.94 -10.59 -7.74
N TYR A 337 10.85 -9.96 -6.98
CA TYR A 337 11.87 -9.09 -7.54
C TYR A 337 12.89 -9.85 -8.39
N GLY A 338 13.32 -11.04 -7.95
CA GLY A 338 14.18 -11.94 -8.71
C GLY A 338 13.50 -12.46 -9.99
N LEU A 339 12.24 -12.89 -9.90
CA LEU A 339 11.43 -13.30 -11.05
C LEU A 339 11.24 -12.16 -12.04
N TYR A 340 11.00 -10.94 -11.54
CA TYR A 340 10.93 -9.74 -12.37
C TYR A 340 12.27 -9.47 -13.08
N ALA A 341 13.40 -9.60 -12.38
CA ALA A 341 14.73 -9.41 -12.95
C ALA A 341 15.03 -10.46 -14.05
N ALA A 342 14.72 -11.74 -13.79
CA ALA A 342 14.83 -12.81 -14.79
C ALA A 342 13.93 -12.54 -16.01
N GLN A 343 12.71 -12.06 -15.79
CA GLN A 343 11.80 -11.66 -16.85
C GLN A 343 12.38 -10.53 -17.72
N GLN A 344 13.11 -9.58 -17.13
CA GLN A 344 13.81 -8.54 -17.90
C GLN A 344 14.95 -9.11 -18.76
N TRP A 345 15.50 -10.26 -18.41
CA TRP A 345 16.41 -11.01 -19.26
C TRP A 345 15.69 -11.90 -20.29
N GLY A 346 14.36 -11.87 -20.34
CA GLY A 346 13.55 -12.64 -21.29
C GLY A 346 13.21 -14.05 -20.82
N VAL A 347 13.52 -14.41 -19.57
CA VAL A 347 13.09 -15.69 -18.99
C VAL A 347 11.57 -15.69 -18.86
N LYS A 348 10.94 -16.75 -19.37
CA LYS A 348 9.47 -16.86 -19.38
C LYS A 348 8.98 -17.35 -18.04
N ILE A 349 8.34 -16.47 -17.28
CA ILE A 349 7.65 -16.83 -16.05
C ILE A 349 6.20 -17.20 -16.39
N PRO A 350 5.70 -18.40 -16.03
CA PRO A 350 4.32 -18.78 -16.28
C PRO A 350 3.32 -17.81 -15.64
N THR A 351 2.26 -17.43 -16.35
CA THR A 351 1.23 -16.48 -15.87
C THR A 351 0.58 -16.94 -14.56
N GLU A 352 0.46 -18.25 -14.33
CA GLU A 352 -0.09 -18.82 -13.10
C GLU A 352 0.74 -18.44 -11.86
N VAL A 353 2.07 -18.35 -11.99
CA VAL A 353 2.98 -17.98 -10.89
C VAL A 353 2.65 -16.55 -10.41
N TRP A 354 2.54 -15.61 -11.35
CA TRP A 354 2.14 -14.23 -11.08
C TRP A 354 0.72 -14.14 -10.52
N THR A 355 -0.22 -14.87 -11.11
CA THR A 355 -1.63 -14.86 -10.68
C THR A 355 -1.78 -15.33 -9.24
N LYS A 356 -1.05 -16.39 -8.85
CA LYS A 356 -1.01 -16.90 -7.47
C LYS A 356 -0.38 -15.89 -6.51
N ALA A 357 0.77 -15.31 -6.87
CA ALA A 357 1.45 -14.31 -6.05
C ALA A 357 0.58 -13.05 -5.81
N VAL A 358 -0.09 -12.57 -6.87
CA VAL A 358 -1.05 -11.46 -6.78
C VAL A 358 -2.24 -11.82 -5.90
N SER A 359 -2.80 -13.02 -6.07
CA SER A 359 -3.94 -13.47 -5.26
C SER A 359 -3.58 -13.54 -3.78
N TRP A 360 -2.36 -14.01 -3.47
CA TRP A 360 -1.82 -14.02 -2.13
C TRP A 360 -1.67 -12.60 -1.57
N LEU A 361 -1.03 -11.69 -2.30
CA LEU A 361 -0.87 -10.29 -1.89
C LEU A 361 -2.22 -9.61 -1.63
N ILE A 362 -3.19 -9.74 -2.54
CA ILE A 362 -4.52 -9.13 -2.36
C ILE A 362 -5.22 -9.70 -1.12
N LYS A 363 -5.10 -11.01 -0.86
CA LYS A 363 -5.67 -11.65 0.33
C LYS A 363 -5.06 -11.13 1.63
N LEU A 364 -3.78 -10.77 1.63
CA LEU A 364 -3.09 -10.24 2.81
C LEU A 364 -3.35 -8.74 3.06
N GLN A 365 -3.92 -8.02 2.11
CA GLN A 365 -4.15 -6.58 2.27
C GLN A 365 -5.15 -6.33 3.40
N ARG A 366 -4.74 -5.56 4.41
CA ARG A 366 -5.57 -5.25 5.58
C ARG A 366 -6.63 -4.19 5.25
N PRO A 367 -7.68 -4.03 6.08
CA PRO A 367 -8.72 -3.03 5.86
C PRO A 367 -8.20 -1.58 5.75
N ASP A 368 -7.13 -1.25 6.45
CA ASP A 368 -6.47 0.06 6.39
C ASP A 368 -5.73 0.33 5.05
N GLY A 369 -5.60 -0.67 4.18
CA GLY A 369 -4.95 -0.60 2.88
C GLY A 369 -3.48 -1.01 2.90
N GLY A 370 -2.88 -1.21 4.06
CA GLY A 370 -1.51 -1.65 4.22
C GLY A 370 -1.33 -3.17 4.28
N TRP A 371 -0.08 -3.60 4.47
CA TRP A 371 0.31 -5.01 4.58
C TRP A 371 1.16 -5.27 5.82
N ASN A 372 1.04 -6.49 6.34
CA ASN A 372 1.90 -7.06 7.37
C ASN A 372 2.69 -8.26 6.77
N TYR A 373 3.56 -8.86 7.56
CA TYR A 373 4.49 -9.94 7.22
C TYR A 373 3.80 -11.26 6.82
N SER A 374 2.67 -11.61 7.44
CA SER A 374 1.92 -12.84 7.16
C SER A 374 0.40 -12.62 7.27
N GLY A 375 -0.38 -13.55 6.69
CA GLY A 375 -1.84 -13.44 6.58
C GLY A 375 -2.65 -13.86 7.81
N GLU A 376 -2.03 -14.49 8.82
CA GLU A 376 -2.72 -15.01 10.01
C GLU A 376 -2.60 -14.12 11.27
N GLY A 377 -2.02 -12.92 11.16
CA GLY A 377 -1.79 -12.02 12.29
C GLY A 377 -0.31 -11.85 12.63
N MET A 378 -0.04 -11.13 13.74
CA MET A 378 1.27 -10.61 14.22
C MET A 378 2.49 -11.04 13.41
N GLY A 379 3.03 -10.12 12.60
CA GLY A 379 4.37 -10.26 12.05
C GLY A 379 5.42 -10.11 13.16
N PRO A 380 6.63 -10.66 13.00
CA PRO A 380 7.69 -10.60 14.02
C PRO A 380 8.13 -9.17 14.38
N PHE A 381 7.77 -8.18 13.55
CA PHE A 381 8.19 -6.79 13.69
C PHE A 381 7.04 -5.80 13.92
N ALA A 382 5.79 -6.22 13.70
CA ALA A 382 4.59 -5.38 13.84
C ALA A 382 3.30 -6.21 13.91
N VAL A 383 2.32 -5.74 14.68
CA VAL A 383 0.98 -6.36 14.76
C VAL A 383 0.07 -5.90 13.61
N ASP A 384 0.20 -4.64 13.22
CA ASP A 384 -0.56 -4.00 12.14
C ASP A 384 0.24 -3.90 10.83
N SER A 385 -0.38 -3.26 9.84
CA SER A 385 0.32 -2.84 8.63
C SER A 385 1.54 -2.00 8.97
N TYR A 386 2.64 -2.20 8.25
CA TYR A 386 3.84 -1.39 8.41
C TYR A 386 4.51 -1.07 7.08
N GLY A 387 5.36 -0.04 7.10
CA GLY A 387 5.84 0.65 5.91
C GLY A 387 6.60 -0.25 4.95
N SER A 388 7.57 -1.02 5.45
CA SER A 388 8.35 -1.90 4.58
C SER A 388 7.45 -2.94 3.90
N MET A 389 6.56 -3.64 4.60
CA MET A 389 5.70 -4.64 3.95
C MET A 389 4.67 -4.02 3.00
N THR A 390 4.17 -2.83 3.32
CA THR A 390 3.25 -2.12 2.43
C THR A 390 3.95 -1.70 1.13
N ALA A 391 5.17 -1.17 1.22
CA ALA A 391 5.96 -0.82 0.05
C ALA A 391 6.30 -2.04 -0.81
N THR A 392 6.59 -3.18 -0.19
CA THR A 392 7.00 -4.39 -0.91
C THR A 392 5.82 -5.07 -1.58
N ALA A 393 4.64 -5.03 -0.97
CA ALA A 393 3.40 -5.43 -1.61
C ALA A 393 3.07 -4.55 -2.83
N VAL A 394 3.19 -3.23 -2.71
CA VAL A 394 3.00 -2.30 -3.85
C VAL A 394 4.00 -2.60 -4.97
N MET A 395 5.28 -2.82 -4.64
CA MET A 395 6.29 -3.25 -5.60
C MET A 395 5.90 -4.56 -6.29
N GLY A 396 5.46 -5.56 -5.53
CA GLY A 396 5.11 -6.87 -6.06
C GLY A 396 3.88 -6.84 -6.97
N LEU A 397 2.86 -6.05 -6.62
CA LEU A 397 1.70 -5.82 -7.48
C LEU A 397 2.10 -5.14 -8.79
N LYS A 398 2.94 -4.10 -8.73
CA LYS A 398 3.45 -3.40 -9.93
C LYS A 398 4.31 -4.32 -10.80
N ALA A 399 5.17 -5.14 -10.21
CA ALA A 399 5.96 -6.14 -10.93
C ALA A 399 5.09 -7.17 -11.68
N ALA A 400 3.91 -7.49 -11.14
CA ALA A 400 2.92 -8.34 -11.78
C ALA A 400 2.02 -7.60 -12.80
N GLY A 401 2.29 -6.32 -13.08
CA GLY A 401 1.54 -5.50 -14.03
C GLY A 401 0.30 -4.82 -13.45
N LEU A 402 0.12 -4.81 -12.12
CA LEU A 402 -0.97 -4.11 -11.44
C LEU A 402 -0.49 -2.73 -10.96
N GLY A 403 -0.56 -1.75 -11.86
CA GLY A 403 -0.14 -0.38 -11.62
C GLY A 403 -1.04 0.40 -10.65
N PRO A 404 -0.76 1.71 -10.42
CA PRO A 404 -1.45 2.55 -9.44
C PRO A 404 -2.97 2.70 -9.66
N SER A 405 -3.47 2.37 -10.85
CA SER A 405 -4.91 2.38 -11.15
C SER A 405 -5.67 1.20 -10.52
N ASN A 406 -4.97 0.11 -10.20
CA ASN A 406 -5.54 -1.06 -9.52
C ASN A 406 -5.91 -0.71 -8.07
N GLU A 407 -7.07 -1.18 -7.61
CA GLU A 407 -7.60 -0.85 -6.27
C GLU A 407 -6.65 -1.25 -5.12
N ALA A 408 -6.05 -2.44 -5.17
CA ALA A 408 -5.15 -2.91 -4.13
C ALA A 408 -3.88 -2.06 -4.10
N THR A 409 -3.25 -1.83 -5.27
CA THR A 409 -2.06 -0.99 -5.41
C THR A 409 -2.32 0.43 -4.93
N LYS A 410 -3.46 1.02 -5.33
CA LYS A 410 -3.88 2.36 -4.91
C LYS A 410 -4.00 2.47 -3.40
N ARG A 411 -4.71 1.54 -2.75
CA ARG A 411 -4.88 1.53 -1.29
C ARG A 411 -3.54 1.43 -0.55
N GLY A 412 -2.59 0.67 -1.10
CA GLY A 412 -1.22 0.62 -0.57
C GLY A 412 -0.46 1.93 -0.71
N ILE A 413 -0.56 2.59 -1.87
CA ILE A 413 0.04 3.92 -2.09
C ILE A 413 -0.62 4.98 -1.18
N ASP A 414 -1.93 4.92 -0.97
CA ASP A 414 -2.66 5.81 -0.06
C ASP A 414 -2.18 5.61 1.39
N TRP A 415 -1.95 4.35 1.82
CA TRP A 415 -1.37 4.05 3.13
C TRP A 415 0.04 4.61 3.27
N LEU A 416 0.92 4.37 2.28
CA LEU A 416 2.29 4.89 2.27
C LEU A 416 2.32 6.43 2.25
N THR A 417 1.35 7.06 1.59
CA THR A 417 1.17 8.51 1.59
C THR A 417 0.76 9.01 2.98
N LYS A 418 -0.21 8.36 3.62
CA LYS A 418 -0.71 8.74 4.96
C LYS A 418 0.37 8.65 6.04
N TYR A 419 1.20 7.61 5.99
CA TYR A 419 2.22 7.34 7.00
C TYR A 419 3.65 7.66 6.53
N TYR A 420 3.81 8.40 5.43
CA TYR A 420 5.11 8.72 4.85
C TYR A 420 6.09 9.24 5.91
N SER A 421 7.33 8.76 5.83
CA SER A 421 8.37 9.05 6.81
C SER A 421 9.75 8.82 6.18
N ILE A 422 10.72 9.64 6.59
CA ILE A 422 12.13 9.48 6.24
C ILE A 422 13.01 9.12 7.45
N THR A 423 12.44 9.05 8.65
CA THR A 423 13.20 8.88 9.90
C THR A 423 12.86 7.59 10.66
N ARG A 424 11.84 6.85 10.20
CA ARG A 424 11.38 5.57 10.75
C ARG A 424 10.66 4.73 9.70
N ASN A 425 10.51 3.43 9.99
CA ASN A 425 9.56 2.54 9.32
C ASN A 425 8.18 2.67 10.02
N PRO A 426 7.17 3.28 9.41
CA PRO A 426 5.88 3.47 10.08
C PRO A 426 5.26 2.13 10.48
N GLY A 427 4.74 2.01 11.70
CA GLY A 427 4.16 0.77 12.24
C GLY A 427 5.18 -0.27 12.73
N SER A 428 6.49 -0.04 12.56
CA SER A 428 7.54 -0.94 13.04
C SER A 428 8.66 -0.16 13.72
N PHE A 429 9.20 -0.70 14.81
CA PHE A 429 10.39 -0.10 15.44
C PHE A 429 11.69 -0.36 14.62
N TYR A 430 11.64 -1.37 13.75
CA TYR A 430 12.75 -1.94 13.00
C TYR A 430 12.60 -1.74 11.49
N TRP A 431 13.66 -2.08 10.75
CA TRP A 431 13.74 -2.18 9.28
C TRP A 431 13.56 -0.87 8.53
N HIS A 432 14.09 0.25 9.04
CA HIS A 432 13.98 1.56 8.43
C HIS A 432 14.70 1.66 7.07
N TYR A 433 15.95 1.20 6.99
CA TYR A 433 16.71 1.23 5.72
C TYR A 433 16.09 0.31 4.67
N TYR A 434 15.56 -0.82 5.12
CA TYR A 434 14.81 -1.72 4.26
C TYR A 434 13.48 -1.11 3.80
N TYR A 435 12.78 -0.36 4.66
CA TYR A 435 11.61 0.41 4.26
C TYR A 435 11.96 1.45 3.19
N MET A 436 13.05 2.20 3.34
CA MET A 436 13.50 3.16 2.31
C MET A 436 13.77 2.46 0.98
N LEU A 437 14.57 1.38 0.99
CA LEU A 437 14.85 0.58 -0.21
C LEU A 437 13.57 0.01 -0.83
N SER A 438 12.65 -0.46 0.00
CA SER A 438 11.36 -0.99 -0.45
C SER A 438 10.48 0.09 -1.07
N LEU A 439 10.43 1.28 -0.48
CA LEU A 439 9.69 2.42 -1.03
C LEU A 439 10.30 2.84 -2.37
N GLN A 440 11.62 2.91 -2.46
CA GLN A 440 12.33 3.16 -3.72
C GLN A 440 11.89 2.17 -4.80
N ARG A 441 11.94 0.86 -4.51
CA ARG A 441 11.52 -0.17 -5.47
C ARG A 441 10.03 -0.04 -5.83
N ALA A 442 9.16 0.24 -4.86
CA ALA A 442 7.74 0.45 -5.11
C ALA A 442 7.48 1.62 -6.06
N MET A 443 8.20 2.73 -5.86
CA MET A 443 8.04 3.95 -6.65
C MET A 443 8.72 3.87 -8.01
N ASP A 444 9.86 3.17 -8.13
CA ASP A 444 10.58 3.02 -9.39
C ASP A 444 10.12 1.82 -10.25
N MET A 445 9.44 0.82 -9.67
CA MET A 445 8.78 -0.23 -10.46
C MET A 445 7.79 0.42 -11.44
N PRO A 446 7.78 0.06 -12.73
CA PRO A 446 6.86 0.67 -13.69
C PRO A 446 5.37 0.57 -13.28
N PRO A 447 4.56 1.62 -13.50
CA PRO A 447 4.98 2.96 -13.91
C PRO A 447 5.71 3.68 -12.79
N LYS A 448 6.76 4.41 -13.15
CA LYS A 448 7.56 5.17 -12.19
C LYS A 448 6.77 6.33 -11.57
N GLN A 449 7.01 6.59 -10.28
CA GLN A 449 6.40 7.66 -9.50
C GLN A 449 7.49 8.50 -8.83
N ASP A 450 7.71 9.73 -9.32
CA ASP A 450 8.74 10.62 -8.75
C ASP A 450 8.32 11.28 -7.42
N THR A 451 7.03 11.23 -7.06
CA THR A 451 6.51 11.79 -5.81
C THR A 451 5.48 10.87 -5.16
N ILE A 452 5.33 11.00 -3.84
CA ILE A 452 4.28 10.35 -3.05
C ILE A 452 3.75 11.35 -2.02
N GLY A 453 2.44 11.60 -1.98
CA GLY A 453 1.87 12.60 -1.07
C GLY A 453 2.41 14.04 -1.25
N GLY A 454 2.98 14.37 -2.41
CA GLY A 454 3.67 15.64 -2.65
C GLY A 454 5.12 15.70 -2.20
N HIS A 455 5.66 14.62 -1.62
CA HIS A 455 7.06 14.49 -1.22
C HIS A 455 7.96 14.09 -2.39
N ASP A 456 9.13 14.72 -2.46
CA ASP A 456 10.25 14.25 -3.29
C ASP A 456 10.98 13.16 -2.51
N TRP A 457 10.38 11.97 -2.51
CA TRP A 457 10.77 10.90 -1.60
C TRP A 457 12.23 10.50 -1.76
N TYR A 458 12.79 10.60 -2.98
CA TYR A 458 14.17 10.22 -3.24
C TYR A 458 15.14 11.19 -2.58
N HIS A 459 15.01 12.49 -2.84
CA HIS A 459 15.95 13.48 -2.31
C HIS A 459 15.79 13.66 -0.80
N GLU A 460 14.57 13.54 -0.26
CA GLU A 460 14.32 13.61 1.19
C GLU A 460 14.96 12.44 1.94
N MET A 461 14.80 11.21 1.45
CA MET A 461 15.45 10.04 2.06
C MET A 461 16.97 10.00 1.78
N ALA A 462 17.43 10.44 0.61
CA ALA A 462 18.87 10.56 0.33
C ALA A 462 19.54 11.57 1.27
N SER A 463 18.89 12.70 1.55
CA SER A 463 19.34 13.68 2.55
C SER A 463 19.50 13.03 3.92
N PHE A 464 18.52 12.24 4.36
CA PHE A 464 18.62 11.49 5.60
C PHE A 464 19.80 10.51 5.58
N LEU A 465 19.91 9.64 4.57
CA LEU A 465 20.96 8.64 4.49
C LEU A 465 22.36 9.26 4.48
N VAL A 466 22.60 10.28 3.65
CA VAL A 466 23.90 10.98 3.60
C VAL A 466 24.23 11.62 4.96
N SER A 467 23.24 12.16 5.68
CA SER A 467 23.45 12.73 7.01
C SER A 467 23.74 11.69 8.11
N LYS A 468 23.34 10.44 7.90
CA LYS A 468 23.52 9.33 8.84
C LYS A 468 24.74 8.45 8.51
N GLN A 469 25.41 8.70 7.38
CA GLN A 469 26.61 7.97 7.01
C GLN A 469 27.73 8.23 8.02
N MET A 470 28.40 7.17 8.46
CA MET A 470 29.57 7.25 9.33
C MET A 470 30.80 7.77 8.56
N PRO A 471 31.82 8.31 9.27
CA PRO A 471 33.04 8.80 8.62
C PRO A 471 33.78 7.75 7.76
N ASP A 472 33.65 6.47 8.09
CA ASP A 472 34.25 5.34 7.35
C ASP A 472 33.44 4.92 6.12
N GLY A 473 32.28 5.54 5.87
CA GLY A 473 31.41 5.26 4.75
C GLY A 473 30.25 4.30 5.05
N SER A 474 30.19 3.72 6.24
CA SER A 474 29.16 2.74 6.62
C SER A 474 27.90 3.37 7.21
N TRP A 475 26.87 2.55 7.40
CA TRP A 475 25.66 2.91 8.15
C TRP A 475 25.43 1.93 9.30
N ILE A 476 24.96 2.46 10.43
CA ILE A 476 24.63 1.68 11.62
C ILE A 476 23.27 1.03 11.47
N ALA A 477 23.18 -0.25 11.82
CA ALA A 477 21.94 -0.99 11.84
C ALA A 477 20.91 -0.36 12.81
N ASP A 478 19.68 -0.18 12.33
CA ASP A 478 18.54 0.14 13.17
C ASP A 478 17.78 -1.12 13.62
N THR A 479 18.17 -2.28 13.09
CA THR A 479 17.60 -3.61 13.34
C THR A 479 18.71 -4.58 13.71
N PRO A 480 18.61 -5.29 14.84
CA PRO A 480 19.60 -6.30 15.19
C PRO A 480 19.63 -7.43 14.15
N ILE A 481 20.81 -7.82 13.66
CA ILE A 481 20.98 -8.97 12.76
C ILE A 481 20.39 -10.25 13.38
N SER A 482 20.46 -10.44 14.71
CA SER A 482 19.85 -11.58 15.40
C SER A 482 18.32 -11.62 15.35
N ALA A 483 17.65 -10.51 14.98
CA ALA A 483 16.21 -10.44 14.76
C ALA A 483 15.76 -11.12 13.45
N THR A 484 16.72 -11.57 12.62
CA THR A 484 16.48 -12.14 11.29
C THR A 484 16.40 -13.67 11.25
N GLY A 485 16.63 -14.36 12.38
CA GLY A 485 16.65 -15.83 12.44
C GLY A 485 15.77 -16.43 13.53
N LEU A 486 14.91 -17.38 13.14
CA LEU A 486 14.25 -18.39 13.98
C LEU A 486 13.60 -17.90 15.29
N GLY A 487 12.65 -16.96 15.21
CA GLY A 487 11.71 -16.69 16.30
C GLY A 487 12.35 -16.26 17.63
N ALA A 488 13.60 -15.81 17.60
CA ALA A 488 14.25 -15.27 18.79
C ALA A 488 13.58 -13.95 19.18
N VAL A 489 13.36 -13.77 20.49
CA VAL A 489 13.01 -12.47 21.08
C VAL A 489 13.97 -11.44 20.52
N VAL A 490 13.45 -10.38 19.89
CA VAL A 490 14.29 -9.31 19.35
C VAL A 490 15.08 -8.70 20.50
N GLN A 491 16.32 -9.15 20.68
CA GLN A 491 17.22 -8.61 21.68
C GLN A 491 17.63 -7.22 21.22
N ASP A 492 17.72 -6.28 22.15
CA ASP A 492 18.37 -5.01 21.85
C ASP A 492 19.77 -5.29 21.27
N LEU A 493 20.15 -4.53 20.24
CA LEU A 493 21.53 -4.51 19.76
C LEU A 493 22.42 -4.36 20.99
N SER A 494 23.36 -5.29 21.19
CA SER A 494 24.34 -5.13 22.26
C SER A 494 25.01 -3.76 22.12
N ASP A 495 25.33 -3.08 23.23
CA ASP A 495 26.06 -1.80 23.23
C ASP A 495 27.24 -1.82 22.24
N TRP A 496 27.89 -2.97 22.12
CA TRP A 496 29.03 -3.22 21.26
C TRP A 496 28.73 -3.08 19.76
N ALA A 497 27.56 -3.53 19.28
CA ALA A 497 27.18 -3.42 17.87
C ALA A 497 26.53 -2.07 17.53
N SER A 498 26.01 -1.36 18.54
CA SER A 498 25.16 -0.16 18.37
C SER A 498 25.86 1.06 17.75
N ASN A 499 27.19 1.08 17.65
CA ASN A 499 27.98 2.20 17.13
C ASN A 499 28.88 1.82 15.95
N ARG A 500 28.61 0.70 15.28
CA ARG A 500 29.41 0.19 14.16
C ARG A 500 28.61 0.09 12.87
N GLY A 501 29.33 0.19 11.77
CA GLY A 501 28.81 -0.07 10.44
C GLY A 501 28.28 -1.49 10.29
N ASP A 502 27.17 -1.63 9.58
CA ASP A 502 26.49 -2.89 9.32
C ASP A 502 26.45 -3.20 7.82
N ILE A 503 26.78 -4.43 7.44
CA ILE A 503 26.92 -4.83 6.02
C ILE A 503 25.58 -4.74 5.29
N MET A 504 24.50 -5.27 5.88
CA MET A 504 23.18 -5.28 5.26
C MET A 504 22.63 -3.87 5.11
N THR A 505 22.70 -3.08 6.18
CA THR A 505 22.24 -1.70 6.23
C THR A 505 23.00 -0.83 5.24
N THR A 506 24.31 -0.98 5.17
CA THR A 506 25.16 -0.25 4.21
C THR A 506 24.81 -0.64 2.77
N ALA A 507 24.60 -1.93 2.49
CA ALA A 507 24.15 -2.38 1.18
C ALA A 507 22.76 -1.81 0.81
N PHE A 508 21.82 -1.78 1.74
CA PHE A 508 20.49 -1.17 1.52
C PHE A 508 20.56 0.33 1.27
N ALA A 509 21.36 1.07 2.05
CA ALA A 509 21.57 2.49 1.85
C ALA A 509 22.16 2.78 0.46
N ILE A 510 23.20 2.04 0.07
CA ILE A 510 23.82 2.17 -1.26
C ILE A 510 22.81 1.85 -2.36
N MET A 511 22.11 0.73 -2.28
CA MET A 511 21.11 0.33 -3.27
C MET A 511 19.97 1.35 -3.39
N PHE A 512 19.54 1.96 -2.30
CA PHE A 512 18.58 3.06 -2.34
C PHE A 512 19.17 4.27 -3.08
N LEU A 513 20.38 4.72 -2.69
CA LEU A 513 20.99 5.93 -3.24
C LEU A 513 21.26 5.81 -4.75
N ILE A 514 21.64 4.61 -5.24
CA ILE A 514 21.82 4.33 -6.67
C ILE A 514 20.51 3.99 -7.40
N LYS A 515 19.38 3.91 -6.69
CA LYS A 515 18.07 3.49 -7.23
C LYS A 515 18.15 2.11 -7.92
N ALA A 516 18.76 1.13 -7.24
CA ALA A 516 19.07 -0.19 -7.78
C ALA A 516 17.82 -0.94 -8.27
N MET A 517 17.68 -1.07 -9.59
CA MET A 517 16.57 -1.76 -10.27
C MET A 517 17.06 -2.50 -11.53
N PRO A 518 16.59 -3.73 -11.81
CA PRO A 518 16.73 -4.36 -13.12
C PRO A 518 16.16 -3.44 -14.19
N GLN A 519 16.90 -3.29 -15.29
CA GLN A 519 16.46 -2.48 -16.41
C GLN A 519 15.30 -3.17 -17.13
N PRO A 520 14.16 -2.49 -17.36
CA PRO A 520 13.05 -3.08 -18.09
C PRO A 520 13.44 -3.55 -19.50
N ALA A 521 13.04 -4.76 -19.89
CA ALA A 521 13.21 -5.25 -21.26
C ALA A 521 12.33 -4.48 -22.24
N LYS A 522 11.12 -4.15 -21.80
CA LYS A 522 10.14 -3.37 -22.55
C LYS A 522 10.37 -1.88 -22.29
N VAL A 523 10.07 -1.05 -23.29
CA VAL A 523 10.04 0.41 -23.13
C VAL A 523 8.89 0.81 -22.18
N ASP A 524 9.01 1.91 -21.47
CA ASP A 524 7.95 2.51 -20.65
C ASP A 524 7.77 3.96 -21.08
N LEU A 525 6.66 4.28 -21.75
CA LEU A 525 6.37 5.64 -22.18
C LEU A 525 5.42 6.30 -21.19
N GLY A 526 5.60 7.60 -21.00
CA GLY A 526 4.67 8.38 -20.19
C GLY A 526 4.86 9.86 -20.43
N PHE A 527 4.37 10.66 -19.49
CA PHE A 527 4.46 12.11 -19.57
C PHE A 527 5.62 12.65 -18.74
N GLY A 528 6.21 13.76 -19.19
CA GLY A 528 7.20 14.51 -18.40
C GLY A 528 6.57 15.25 -17.20
N LYS A 529 7.40 15.95 -16.41
CA LYS A 529 6.98 16.66 -15.17
C LYS A 529 5.80 17.63 -15.35
N GLN A 530 5.63 18.21 -16.53
CA GLN A 530 4.45 19.00 -16.89
C GLN A 530 3.71 18.29 -18.02
N SER A 531 2.60 17.66 -17.67
CA SER A 531 1.88 16.78 -18.58
C SER A 531 1.11 17.55 -19.65
N ILE A 532 0.39 18.62 -19.30
CA ILE A 532 -0.35 19.46 -20.28
C ILE A 532 -0.21 20.94 -19.90
N ILE A 533 0.11 21.78 -20.90
CA ILE A 533 0.24 23.23 -20.76
C ILE A 533 -0.63 23.89 -21.82
N PHE A 534 -1.48 24.83 -21.39
CA PHE A 534 -2.30 25.65 -22.27
C PHE A 534 -1.62 27.00 -22.51
N SER A 535 -1.59 27.48 -23.76
CA SER A 535 -1.02 28.82 -24.07
C SER A 535 -1.84 29.96 -23.47
N LYS A 536 -3.09 29.70 -23.07
CA LYS A 536 -3.99 30.61 -22.39
C LYS A 536 -4.89 29.81 -21.45
N SER A 537 -5.12 30.29 -20.24
CA SER A 537 -5.91 29.60 -19.20
C SER A 537 -7.42 29.87 -19.28
N ASP A 538 -7.83 30.92 -20.01
CA ASP A 538 -9.19 31.44 -20.09
C ASP A 538 -9.59 31.83 -21.53
N PRO A 539 -9.49 30.91 -22.51
CA PRO A 539 -9.94 31.18 -23.87
C PRO A 539 -11.43 31.51 -23.89
N VAL A 540 -11.85 32.36 -24.83
CA VAL A 540 -13.28 32.53 -25.12
C VAL A 540 -13.72 31.58 -26.23
N GLU A 541 -15.02 31.29 -26.29
CA GLU A 541 -15.57 30.39 -27.31
C GLU A 541 -15.17 30.81 -28.73
N GLY A 542 -14.60 29.87 -29.48
CA GLY A 542 -14.07 30.08 -30.84
C GLY A 542 -12.64 30.63 -30.90
N GLU A 543 -12.01 30.94 -29.77
CA GLU A 543 -10.59 31.31 -29.72
C GLU A 543 -9.70 30.08 -29.94
N GLN A 544 -8.69 30.21 -30.80
CA GLN A 544 -7.70 29.16 -31.01
C GLN A 544 -6.54 29.34 -30.04
N ILE A 545 -6.21 28.27 -29.30
CA ILE A 545 -5.05 28.23 -28.40
C ILE A 545 -4.15 27.05 -28.73
N THR A 546 -2.93 27.05 -28.19
CA THR A 546 -1.98 25.94 -28.33
C THR A 546 -1.96 25.12 -27.05
N ILE A 547 -2.06 23.81 -27.21
CA ILE A 547 -1.92 22.82 -26.14
C ILE A 547 -0.55 22.16 -26.32
N LYS A 548 0.26 22.14 -25.28
CA LYS A 548 1.58 21.49 -25.25
C LYS A 548 1.58 20.32 -24.27
N THR A 549 2.37 19.30 -24.58
CA THR A 549 2.59 18.12 -23.74
C THR A 549 4.03 17.65 -23.90
N SER A 550 4.59 16.99 -22.89
CA SER A 550 5.91 16.37 -22.96
C SER A 550 5.78 14.85 -22.82
N ILE A 551 6.32 14.11 -23.78
CA ILE A 551 6.32 12.64 -23.82
C ILE A 551 7.72 12.16 -23.48
N ALA A 552 7.83 11.29 -22.48
CA ALA A 552 9.08 10.78 -21.96
C ALA A 552 9.19 9.27 -22.18
N ASN A 553 10.39 8.82 -22.56
CA ASN A 553 10.79 7.42 -22.46
C ASN A 553 11.45 7.23 -21.09
N MET A 554 10.84 6.44 -20.22
CA MET A 554 11.30 6.22 -18.84
C MET A 554 12.33 5.07 -18.73
N THR A 555 12.75 4.51 -19.86
CA THR A 555 13.73 3.42 -19.94
C THR A 555 14.95 3.84 -20.75
N ASN A 556 16.01 3.03 -20.72
CA ASN A 556 17.22 3.28 -21.50
C ASN A 556 17.11 2.84 -22.97
N ASN A 557 16.09 2.06 -23.33
CA ASN A 557 15.94 1.50 -24.66
C ASN A 557 15.29 2.51 -25.61
N PRO A 558 15.90 2.84 -26.77
CA PRO A 558 15.28 3.73 -27.74
C PRO A 558 14.02 3.10 -28.35
N ILE A 559 13.06 3.94 -28.74
CA ILE A 559 11.84 3.53 -29.44
C ILE A 559 11.59 4.41 -30.66
N GLU A 560 10.89 3.87 -31.65
CA GLU A 560 10.52 4.58 -32.87
C GLU A 560 9.00 4.61 -33.06
N ASN A 561 8.54 5.58 -33.86
CA ASN A 561 7.14 5.69 -34.30
C ASN A 561 6.10 5.77 -33.16
N VAL A 562 6.40 6.51 -32.09
CA VAL A 562 5.47 6.73 -30.99
C VAL A 562 4.34 7.65 -31.45
N LYS A 563 3.10 7.15 -31.43
CA LYS A 563 1.91 7.91 -31.82
C LYS A 563 1.28 8.59 -30.61
N VAL A 564 0.83 9.83 -30.76
CA VAL A 564 0.21 10.62 -29.69
C VAL A 564 -1.02 11.33 -30.22
N ALA A 565 -2.13 11.22 -29.49
CA ALA A 565 -3.41 11.83 -29.85
C ALA A 565 -3.93 12.74 -28.74
N PHE A 566 -4.61 13.82 -29.13
CA PHE A 566 -5.24 14.78 -28.23
C PHE A 566 -6.76 14.68 -28.39
N TYR A 567 -7.50 14.81 -27.29
CA TYR A 567 -8.97 14.75 -27.29
C TYR A 567 -9.55 15.83 -26.37
N ASP A 568 -10.71 16.37 -26.75
CA ASP A 568 -11.59 17.16 -25.88
C ASP A 568 -12.68 16.24 -25.32
N GLY A 569 -12.60 15.95 -24.02
CA GLY A 569 -13.36 14.88 -23.35
C GLY A 569 -12.63 13.53 -23.36
N ASP A 570 -13.08 12.62 -22.49
CA ASP A 570 -12.44 11.30 -22.32
C ASP A 570 -12.58 10.47 -23.60
N PRO A 571 -11.48 10.03 -24.24
CA PRO A 571 -11.53 9.21 -25.45
C PRO A 571 -12.28 7.87 -25.25
N LYS A 572 -12.37 7.35 -24.02
CA LYS A 572 -13.18 6.15 -23.70
C LYS A 572 -14.69 6.44 -23.68
N SER A 573 -15.07 7.70 -23.54
CA SER A 573 -16.46 8.18 -23.41
C SER A 573 -16.86 9.09 -24.57
N ALA A 574 -16.34 8.82 -25.78
CA ALA A 574 -16.58 9.58 -27.01
C ALA A 574 -15.98 11.01 -27.05
N GLY A 575 -14.83 11.22 -26.43
CA GLY A 575 -14.03 12.44 -26.58
C GLY A 575 -13.74 12.80 -28.04
N VAL A 576 -13.77 14.09 -28.36
CA VAL A 576 -13.61 14.60 -29.72
C VAL A 576 -12.13 14.77 -30.04
N PRO A 577 -11.58 14.17 -31.11
CA PRO A 577 -10.18 14.33 -31.47
C PRO A 577 -9.80 15.79 -31.75
N ILE A 578 -8.65 16.22 -31.22
CA ILE A 578 -8.07 17.53 -31.47
C ILE A 578 -6.89 17.37 -32.44
N GLY A 579 -7.04 17.90 -33.65
CA GLY A 579 -6.03 17.78 -34.70
C GLY A 579 -5.85 16.34 -35.19
N THR A 580 -4.72 16.07 -35.85
CA THR A 580 -4.33 14.74 -36.31
C THR A 580 -3.38 14.07 -35.31
N VAL A 581 -3.42 12.73 -35.25
CA VAL A 581 -2.43 11.95 -34.49
C VAL A 581 -1.01 12.34 -34.91
N GLN A 582 -0.18 12.70 -33.94
CA GLN A 582 1.21 13.08 -34.15
C GLN A 582 2.11 11.86 -33.95
N THR A 583 3.24 11.83 -34.66
CA THR A 583 4.22 10.74 -34.57
C THR A 583 5.58 11.29 -34.17
N ILE A 584 6.13 10.78 -33.08
CA ILE A 584 7.55 10.95 -32.73
C ILE A 584 8.32 9.85 -33.45
N SER A 585 9.14 10.24 -34.43
CA SER A 585 9.87 9.29 -35.28
C SER A 585 10.84 8.41 -34.49
N SER A 586 11.55 9.00 -33.53
CA SER A 586 12.48 8.32 -32.63
C SER A 586 12.49 9.03 -31.28
N LEU A 587 12.55 8.27 -30.18
CA LEU A 587 12.68 8.75 -28.82
C LEU A 587 13.72 7.89 -28.11
N LEU A 588 14.89 8.46 -27.83
CA LEU A 588 16.00 7.79 -27.17
C LEU A 588 15.62 7.44 -25.72
N GLY A 589 16.40 6.55 -25.11
CA GLY A 589 16.22 6.22 -23.71
C GLY A 589 16.42 7.43 -22.79
N ASN A 590 15.54 7.59 -21.79
CA ASN A 590 15.45 8.76 -20.90
C ASN A 590 15.23 10.10 -21.60
N GLU A 591 14.93 10.11 -22.92
CA GLU A 591 14.64 11.33 -23.65
C GLU A 591 13.21 11.78 -23.37
N THR A 592 13.01 13.10 -23.34
CA THR A 592 11.68 13.73 -23.34
C THR A 592 11.55 14.60 -24.58
N LYS A 593 10.43 14.48 -25.30
CA LYS A 593 10.07 15.33 -26.44
C LYS A 593 8.78 16.08 -26.21
N GLU A 594 8.78 17.35 -26.57
CA GLU A 594 7.61 18.21 -26.51
C GLU A 594 6.79 18.10 -27.80
N LEU A 595 5.47 17.99 -27.66
CA LEU A 595 4.50 18.04 -28.74
C LEU A 595 3.54 19.20 -28.52
N SER A 596 2.96 19.71 -29.60
CA SER A 596 1.97 20.77 -29.51
C SER A 596 0.87 20.63 -30.56
N VAL A 597 -0.35 21.01 -30.23
CA VAL A 597 -1.49 21.02 -31.14
C VAL A 597 -2.28 22.32 -30.99
N ALA A 598 -2.81 22.84 -32.09
CA ALA A 598 -3.77 23.94 -32.06
C ALA A 598 -5.16 23.39 -31.72
N TRP A 599 -5.87 24.05 -30.82
CA TRP A 599 -7.23 23.71 -30.39
C TRP A 599 -8.13 24.92 -30.49
N ASP A 600 -9.23 24.79 -31.23
CA ASP A 600 -10.30 25.78 -31.24
C ASP A 600 -11.22 25.52 -30.04
N ALA A 601 -11.25 26.43 -29.08
CA ALA A 601 -12.03 26.31 -27.85
C ALA A 601 -13.55 26.42 -28.15
N LYS A 602 -14.17 25.32 -28.59
CA LYS A 602 -15.58 25.26 -28.99
C LYS A 602 -16.44 24.78 -27.83
N GLY A 603 -17.57 25.46 -27.60
CA GLY A 603 -18.43 25.20 -26.45
C GLY A 603 -17.93 25.97 -25.23
N ALA A 604 -18.81 26.75 -24.61
CA ALA A 604 -18.52 27.41 -23.34
C ALA A 604 -18.70 26.44 -22.17
N GLY A 605 -17.79 26.48 -21.18
CA GLY A 605 -17.85 25.63 -19.99
C GLY A 605 -16.51 25.00 -19.63
N GLU A 606 -16.56 23.96 -18.80
CA GLU A 606 -15.38 23.20 -18.38
C GLU A 606 -15.06 22.10 -19.40
N HIS A 607 -13.81 22.08 -19.87
CA HIS A 607 -13.29 21.08 -20.79
C HIS A 607 -12.19 20.28 -20.10
N LYS A 608 -12.15 18.98 -20.40
CA LYS A 608 -11.06 18.08 -20.01
C LYS A 608 -10.32 17.66 -21.26
N ILE A 609 -9.12 18.18 -21.44
CA ILE A 609 -8.28 17.85 -22.59
C ILE A 609 -7.43 16.64 -22.23
N TYR A 610 -7.59 15.55 -22.97
CA TYR A 610 -6.82 14.32 -22.80
C TYR A 610 -5.69 14.25 -23.81
N VAL A 611 -4.56 13.70 -23.40
CA VAL A 611 -3.46 13.27 -24.27
C VAL A 611 -3.26 11.77 -24.06
N VAL A 612 -3.18 11.03 -25.17
CA VAL A 612 -3.03 9.57 -25.18
C VAL A 612 -1.80 9.20 -25.98
N ILE A 613 -0.85 8.53 -25.32
CA ILE A 613 0.30 7.89 -25.93
C ILE A 613 -0.14 6.51 -26.46
N ASP A 614 0.29 6.19 -27.67
CA ASP A 614 -0.06 4.97 -28.40
C ASP A 614 -1.56 4.63 -28.32
N PRO A 615 -2.43 5.48 -28.90
CA PRO A 615 -3.89 5.29 -28.85
C PRO A 615 -4.36 3.97 -29.51
N SER A 616 -3.51 3.37 -30.36
CA SER A 616 -3.76 2.05 -30.98
C SER A 616 -3.32 0.87 -30.13
N ASN A 617 -2.61 1.11 -29.02
CA ASN A 617 -2.03 0.08 -28.16
C ASN A 617 -1.13 -0.91 -28.94
N ALA A 618 -0.35 -0.39 -29.89
CA ALA A 618 0.53 -1.15 -30.78
C ALA A 618 1.93 -1.41 -30.19
N ILE A 619 2.35 -0.63 -29.19
CA ILE A 619 3.64 -0.75 -28.52
C ILE A 619 3.47 -1.69 -27.31
N ASP A 620 4.39 -2.64 -27.17
CA ASP A 620 4.46 -3.49 -25.99
C ASP A 620 5.33 -2.82 -24.92
N GLU A 621 4.67 -2.27 -23.91
CA GLU A 621 5.28 -1.41 -22.89
C GLU A 621 5.36 -2.12 -21.53
N ALA A 622 6.28 -1.67 -20.68
CA ALA A 622 6.40 -2.14 -19.31
C ALA A 622 5.20 -1.72 -18.46
N SER A 623 4.64 -0.53 -18.74
CA SER A 623 3.40 -0.03 -18.15
C SER A 623 2.58 0.69 -19.21
N LYS A 624 1.25 0.65 -19.06
CA LYS A 624 0.29 1.40 -19.89
C LYS A 624 -0.58 2.34 -19.05
N ASP A 625 -0.43 2.30 -17.73
CA ASP A 625 -1.21 3.09 -16.76
C ASP A 625 -0.85 4.58 -16.81
N ASN A 626 0.32 4.90 -17.35
CA ASN A 626 0.91 6.23 -17.52
C ASN A 626 0.74 6.78 -18.96
N ASN A 627 -0.03 6.11 -19.82
CA ASN A 627 -0.19 6.52 -21.23
C ASN A 627 -1.29 7.55 -21.46
N VAL A 628 -2.09 7.86 -20.44
CA VAL A 628 -3.18 8.83 -20.53
C VAL A 628 -3.06 9.86 -19.43
N VAL A 629 -3.14 11.14 -19.80
CA VAL A 629 -3.24 12.25 -18.87
C VAL A 629 -4.29 13.25 -19.36
N PHE A 630 -4.84 14.04 -18.45
CA PHE A 630 -5.76 15.11 -18.82
C PHE A 630 -5.48 16.41 -18.05
N GLY A 631 -5.86 17.53 -18.67
CA GLY A 631 -5.79 18.87 -18.11
C GLY A 631 -7.16 19.52 -18.22
N GLN A 632 -7.56 20.24 -17.18
CA GLN A 632 -8.82 21.00 -17.17
C GLN A 632 -8.60 22.42 -17.66
N ILE A 633 -9.51 22.93 -18.47
CA ILE A 633 -9.54 24.32 -18.94
C ILE A 633 -10.99 24.82 -19.00
N PHE A 634 -11.20 26.10 -18.67
CA PHE A 634 -12.52 26.73 -18.77
C PHE A 634 -12.58 27.64 -19.99
N VAL A 635 -13.63 27.49 -20.81
CA VAL A 635 -13.88 28.31 -22.00
C VAL A 635 -14.99 29.32 -21.70
N GLY A 636 -14.66 30.61 -21.80
CA GLY A 636 -15.59 31.71 -21.53
C GLY A 636 -16.58 31.95 -22.67
N GLY A 637 -17.87 32.08 -22.35
CA GLY A 637 -18.92 32.36 -23.33
C GLY A 637 -20.31 32.42 -22.71
N LYS A 638 -21.34 32.74 -23.52
CA LYS A 638 -22.74 32.68 -23.07
C LYS A 638 -23.12 31.21 -22.90
N THR A 639 -23.10 30.74 -21.66
CA THR A 639 -23.61 29.41 -21.30
C THR A 639 -25.11 29.38 -21.53
N THR A 640 -25.53 28.92 -22.71
CA THR A 640 -26.83 28.25 -22.79
C THR A 640 -26.58 26.89 -22.17
N PRO A 641 -27.26 26.48 -21.09
CA PRO A 641 -27.07 25.16 -20.53
C PRO A 641 -27.60 24.12 -21.52
N ALA A 642 -26.78 23.73 -22.47
CA ALA A 642 -26.89 22.46 -23.14
C ALA A 642 -26.33 21.44 -22.14
N ILE A 643 -27.20 20.70 -21.47
CA ILE A 643 -26.77 19.46 -20.80
C ILE A 643 -26.39 18.51 -21.94
N PRO A 644 -25.10 18.20 -22.16
CA PRO A 644 -24.70 17.31 -23.24
C PRO A 644 -25.40 15.96 -23.05
N GLY A 645 -26.12 15.49 -24.08
CA GLY A 645 -26.75 14.17 -24.07
C GLY A 645 -28.23 14.09 -23.68
N ILE A 646 -28.94 15.21 -23.41
CA ILE A 646 -30.41 15.21 -23.30
C ILE A 646 -31.07 15.37 -24.67
N VAL A 647 -31.96 14.43 -24.99
CA VAL A 647 -32.79 14.44 -26.21
C VAL A 647 -34.26 14.43 -25.82
N GLN A 648 -35.05 15.38 -26.30
CA GLN A 648 -36.50 15.33 -26.11
C GLN A 648 -37.11 14.25 -27.01
N ILE A 649 -37.83 13.28 -26.43
CA ILE A 649 -38.50 12.19 -27.16
C ILE A 649 -39.91 12.63 -27.59
N SER A 650 -40.63 13.29 -26.69
CA SER A 650 -41.97 13.84 -26.94
C SER A 650 -42.26 14.97 -25.93
N ASP A 651 -43.45 15.57 -25.97
CA ASP A 651 -43.81 16.65 -25.05
C ASP A 651 -43.71 16.20 -23.57
N GLY A 652 -42.88 16.90 -22.80
CA GLY A 652 -42.58 16.56 -21.40
C GLY A 652 -41.82 15.23 -21.18
N VAL A 653 -41.31 14.56 -22.22
CA VAL A 653 -40.54 13.31 -22.12
C VAL A 653 -39.15 13.47 -22.73
N TYR A 654 -38.12 13.21 -21.95
CA TYR A 654 -36.71 13.40 -22.31
C TYR A 654 -35.90 12.11 -22.11
N ARG A 655 -34.80 11.97 -22.83
CA ARG A 655 -33.81 10.90 -22.68
C ARG A 655 -32.45 11.49 -22.35
N LEU A 656 -31.84 11.06 -21.26
CA LEU A 656 -30.46 11.38 -20.89
C LEU A 656 -29.65 10.07 -20.84
N GLY A 657 -28.84 9.81 -21.86
CA GLY A 657 -28.18 8.51 -22.01
C GLY A 657 -29.18 7.35 -22.08
N LYS A 658 -29.18 6.48 -21.06
CA LYS A 658 -30.11 5.34 -20.91
C LYS A 658 -31.21 5.57 -19.86
N VAL A 659 -31.45 6.83 -19.51
CA VAL A 659 -32.48 7.26 -18.57
C VAL A 659 -33.59 7.97 -19.33
N ASP A 660 -34.82 7.47 -19.20
CA ASP A 660 -36.00 8.19 -19.68
C ASP A 660 -36.63 8.99 -18.55
N ILE A 661 -36.99 10.24 -18.83
CA ILE A 661 -37.51 11.21 -17.87
C ILE A 661 -38.86 11.69 -18.38
N ASP A 662 -39.94 11.31 -17.72
CA ASP A 662 -41.31 11.78 -17.99
C ASP A 662 -41.67 12.84 -16.95
N LEU A 663 -41.50 14.12 -17.30
CA LEU A 663 -41.79 15.25 -16.41
C LEU A 663 -43.29 15.35 -16.10
N ASN A 664 -44.14 14.92 -17.03
CA ASN A 664 -45.60 14.97 -16.88
C ASN A 664 -46.07 14.01 -15.78
N LYS A 665 -45.49 12.81 -15.74
CA LYS A 665 -45.81 11.79 -14.72
C LYS A 665 -44.90 11.83 -13.50
N LYS A 666 -43.83 12.64 -13.54
CA LYS A 666 -42.73 12.62 -12.57
C LYS A 666 -42.11 11.23 -12.41
N VAL A 667 -41.82 10.59 -13.54
CA VAL A 667 -41.30 9.21 -13.60
C VAL A 667 -39.92 9.22 -14.24
N ILE A 668 -38.99 8.47 -13.66
CA ILE A 668 -37.72 8.11 -14.32
C ILE A 668 -37.82 6.63 -14.71
N THR A 669 -37.30 6.23 -15.86
CA THR A 669 -37.22 4.82 -16.24
C THR A 669 -35.76 4.45 -16.49
N LEU A 670 -35.34 3.35 -15.88
CA LEU A 670 -33.99 2.81 -15.98
C LEU A 670 -34.06 1.40 -16.58
N TYR A 671 -32.97 0.96 -17.20
CA TYR A 671 -32.90 -0.38 -17.77
C TYR A 671 -31.79 -1.17 -17.08
N GLY A 672 -32.02 -2.46 -16.85
CA GLY A 672 -31.08 -3.28 -16.11
C GLY A 672 -31.44 -4.76 -16.09
N LYS A 673 -30.81 -5.52 -15.20
CA LYS A 673 -31.09 -6.94 -14.99
C LYS A 673 -31.07 -7.32 -13.52
N VAL A 674 -31.82 -8.36 -13.17
CA VAL A 674 -31.65 -9.05 -11.89
C VAL A 674 -30.27 -9.72 -11.91
N ASN A 675 -29.49 -9.42 -10.89
CA ASN A 675 -28.11 -9.86 -10.79
C ASN A 675 -27.94 -11.00 -9.79
N MET A 676 -28.65 -10.93 -8.67
CA MET A 676 -28.68 -12.00 -7.66
C MET A 676 -30.12 -12.45 -7.43
N THR A 677 -30.30 -13.76 -7.21
CA THR A 677 -31.61 -14.34 -6.83
C THR A 677 -31.59 -14.94 -5.42
N ALA A 678 -30.41 -15.06 -4.82
CA ALA A 678 -30.18 -15.45 -3.43
C ALA A 678 -28.78 -14.96 -2.99
N GLY A 679 -28.64 -14.57 -1.72
CA GLY A 679 -27.39 -14.07 -1.16
C GLY A 679 -27.64 -13.02 -0.08
N ILE A 680 -26.59 -12.59 0.61
CA ILE A 680 -26.63 -11.36 1.41
C ILE A 680 -26.42 -10.20 0.43
N ILE A 681 -27.26 -9.17 0.53
CA ILE A 681 -27.16 -7.97 -0.32
C ILE A 681 -26.79 -6.77 0.55
N GLU A 682 -25.87 -5.95 0.05
CA GLU A 682 -25.45 -4.70 0.68
C GLU A 682 -26.12 -3.50 -0.02
N LEU A 683 -26.40 -3.64 -1.32
CA LEU A 683 -27.00 -2.61 -2.18
C LEU A 683 -28.23 -3.15 -2.92
N LEU A 684 -29.24 -2.30 -3.11
CA LEU A 684 -30.38 -2.64 -3.95
C LEU A 684 -29.97 -2.73 -5.44
N ALA A 685 -29.16 -1.79 -5.91
CA ALA A 685 -28.71 -1.74 -7.29
C ALA A 685 -27.32 -1.11 -7.42
N CYS A 686 -26.53 -1.58 -8.38
CA CYS A 686 -25.28 -0.96 -8.78
C CYS A 686 -25.15 -0.91 -10.31
N THR A 687 -24.13 -0.23 -10.84
CA THR A 687 -23.77 -0.32 -12.26
C THR A 687 -22.93 -1.58 -12.52
N LYS A 688 -22.63 -1.88 -13.79
CA LYS A 688 -21.83 -3.06 -14.19
C LYS A 688 -20.42 -3.12 -13.58
N ILE A 689 -19.87 -1.97 -13.19
CA ILE A 689 -18.52 -1.85 -12.58
C ILE A 689 -18.58 -1.63 -11.06
N GLY A 690 -19.78 -1.64 -10.48
CA GLY A 690 -19.97 -1.51 -9.03
C GLY A 690 -19.81 -2.84 -8.30
N LYS A 691 -20.30 -2.89 -7.06
CA LYS A 691 -20.26 -4.08 -6.20
C LYS A 691 -21.28 -5.15 -6.61
N VAL A 692 -21.08 -5.75 -7.77
CA VAL A 692 -22.01 -6.73 -8.38
C VAL A 692 -22.17 -8.00 -7.56
N HIS A 693 -21.25 -8.37 -6.67
CA HIS A 693 -21.36 -9.60 -5.87
C HIS A 693 -22.31 -9.46 -4.66
N GLU A 694 -22.79 -8.25 -4.38
CA GLU A 694 -23.67 -7.93 -3.24
C GLU A 694 -24.80 -6.97 -3.59
N SER A 695 -25.13 -6.86 -4.88
CA SER A 695 -26.20 -6.00 -5.39
C SER A 695 -27.31 -6.84 -6.01
N LEU A 696 -28.57 -6.60 -5.60
CA LEU A 696 -29.72 -7.33 -6.14
C LEU A 696 -29.87 -7.10 -7.66
N LEU A 697 -29.71 -5.85 -8.10
CA LEU A 697 -29.87 -5.44 -9.49
C LEU A 697 -28.57 -4.85 -10.07
N VAL A 698 -28.36 -5.04 -11.37
CA VAL A 698 -27.31 -4.34 -12.13
C VAL A 698 -27.97 -3.46 -13.18
N MET A 699 -27.80 -2.14 -13.04
CA MET A 699 -28.36 -1.13 -13.93
C MET A 699 -27.40 -0.81 -15.08
N ASP A 700 -27.98 -0.56 -16.25
CA ASP A 700 -27.28 -0.08 -17.44
C ASP A 700 -27.45 1.45 -17.55
N VAL A 701 -26.92 2.17 -16.56
CA VAL A 701 -27.02 3.63 -16.43
C VAL A 701 -25.71 4.21 -15.88
N GLU A 702 -25.35 5.41 -16.33
CA GLU A 702 -24.29 6.19 -15.71
C GLU A 702 -24.84 6.92 -14.47
N PRO A 703 -24.16 6.88 -13.30
CA PRO A 703 -24.66 7.50 -12.07
C PRO A 703 -24.99 8.99 -12.23
N ILE A 704 -24.20 9.71 -13.03
CA ILE A 704 -24.41 11.14 -13.28
C ILE A 704 -25.72 11.42 -14.05
N HIS A 705 -26.14 10.51 -14.94
CA HIS A 705 -27.41 10.64 -15.65
C HIS A 705 -28.61 10.46 -14.72
N LEU A 706 -28.53 9.49 -13.80
CA LEU A 706 -29.58 9.30 -12.79
C LEU A 706 -29.68 10.50 -11.85
N GLN A 707 -28.55 11.01 -11.36
CA GLN A 707 -28.52 12.20 -10.51
C GLN A 707 -29.15 13.40 -11.22
N THR A 708 -28.76 13.64 -12.48
CA THR A 708 -29.29 14.74 -13.29
C THR A 708 -30.79 14.58 -13.52
N ALA A 709 -31.25 13.37 -13.83
CA ALA A 709 -32.67 13.09 -14.03
C ALA A 709 -33.50 13.35 -12.77
N LEU A 710 -33.01 12.95 -11.59
CA LEU A 710 -33.69 13.18 -10.32
C LEU A 710 -33.81 14.69 -10.01
N ILE A 711 -32.76 15.46 -10.28
CA ILE A 711 -32.78 16.92 -10.16
C ILE A 711 -33.77 17.55 -11.16
N LEU A 712 -33.81 17.07 -12.41
CA LEU A 712 -34.72 17.57 -13.44
C LEU A 712 -36.20 17.28 -13.13
N LEU A 713 -36.49 16.22 -12.37
CA LEU A 713 -37.82 15.98 -11.81
C LEU A 713 -38.20 16.93 -10.66
N GLY A 714 -37.25 17.76 -10.21
CA GLY A 714 -37.42 18.75 -9.16
C GLY A 714 -37.22 18.19 -7.75
N LEU A 715 -36.49 17.07 -7.59
CA LEU A 715 -36.20 16.53 -6.26
C LEU A 715 -35.11 17.33 -5.56
N GLU A 716 -35.35 17.65 -4.30
CA GLU A 716 -34.37 18.24 -3.40
C GLU A 716 -33.73 17.17 -2.52
N PHE A 717 -32.41 17.21 -2.40
CA PHE A 717 -31.68 16.35 -1.48
C PHE A 717 -31.24 17.14 -0.24
N GLY A 718 -31.24 16.48 0.92
CA GLY A 718 -30.82 17.07 2.20
C GLY A 718 -29.62 16.38 2.87
N GLY A 719 -29.08 15.32 2.25
CA GLY A 719 -27.97 14.54 2.79
C GLY A 719 -28.34 13.73 4.03
N GLY A 720 -27.57 13.89 5.11
CA GLY A 720 -27.87 13.26 6.41
C GLY A 720 -27.23 11.90 6.65
N VAL A 721 -26.51 11.32 5.68
CA VAL A 721 -25.71 10.10 5.84
C VAL A 721 -24.29 10.34 5.31
N ARG A 722 -23.27 9.87 6.05
CA ARG A 722 -21.86 10.11 5.72
C ARG A 722 -21.18 8.90 5.08
N PHE A 723 -21.61 7.72 5.47
CA PHE A 723 -21.14 6.41 5.02
C PHE A 723 -22.30 5.41 5.07
N GLN A 724 -22.11 4.23 4.51
CA GLN A 724 -23.12 3.18 4.49
C GLN A 724 -23.31 2.58 5.89
N GLY A 725 -24.57 2.48 6.33
CA GLY A 725 -24.89 2.07 7.71
C GLY A 725 -24.77 3.18 8.76
N ASP A 726 -24.62 4.45 8.35
CA ASP A 726 -24.66 5.60 9.27
C ASP A 726 -25.99 5.60 10.07
N PRO A 727 -25.97 5.67 11.41
CA PRO A 727 -27.19 5.66 12.22
C PRO A 727 -28.05 6.93 12.08
N LEU A 728 -27.54 7.96 11.37
CA LEU A 728 -28.28 9.19 11.09
C LEU A 728 -29.42 8.97 10.10
N THR A 729 -30.56 9.63 10.35
CA THR A 729 -31.71 9.58 9.44
C THR A 729 -31.43 10.37 8.15
N PRO A 730 -31.58 9.76 6.96
CA PRO A 730 -31.37 10.45 5.70
C PRO A 730 -32.40 11.57 5.51
N LYS A 731 -31.97 12.66 4.86
CA LYS A 731 -32.78 13.85 4.58
C LYS A 731 -32.84 14.10 3.07
N GLY A 732 -34.01 14.45 2.58
CA GLY A 732 -34.27 14.73 1.17
C GLY A 732 -35.66 14.27 0.78
N ASP A 733 -36.01 14.50 -0.47
CA ASP A 733 -37.27 14.07 -1.02
C ASP A 733 -37.38 12.55 -1.08
N LYS A 734 -38.61 12.08 -0.88
CA LYS A 734 -38.94 10.66 -0.81
C LYS A 734 -39.29 10.12 -2.18
N VAL A 735 -38.83 8.91 -2.46
CA VAL A 735 -39.02 8.21 -3.72
C VAL A 735 -39.50 6.79 -3.51
N GLN A 736 -40.28 6.31 -4.48
CA GLN A 736 -40.74 4.94 -4.53
C GLN A 736 -40.03 4.21 -5.66
N ILE A 737 -39.54 3.00 -5.39
CA ILE A 737 -38.82 2.20 -6.38
C ILE A 737 -39.69 1.00 -6.75
N TRP A 738 -40.05 0.92 -8.02
CA TRP A 738 -40.79 -0.19 -8.61
C TRP A 738 -39.89 -0.96 -9.56
N ILE A 739 -40.05 -2.28 -9.56
CA ILE A 739 -39.28 -3.20 -10.40
C ILE A 739 -40.27 -3.98 -11.26
N GLU A 740 -40.04 -3.96 -12.56
CA GLU A 740 -40.87 -4.62 -13.55
C GLU A 740 -40.08 -5.60 -14.39
N TRP A 741 -40.72 -6.71 -14.78
CA TRP A 741 -40.15 -7.62 -15.76
C TRP A 741 -41.25 -8.42 -16.47
N ASN A 742 -40.94 -8.84 -17.69
CA ASN A 742 -41.82 -9.72 -18.44
C ASN A 742 -41.71 -11.15 -17.92
N SER A 743 -42.85 -11.77 -17.65
CA SER A 743 -42.99 -13.16 -17.23
C SER A 743 -43.94 -13.87 -18.20
N GLY A 744 -43.44 -14.20 -19.39
CA GLY A 744 -44.27 -14.70 -20.48
C GLY A 744 -45.03 -13.56 -21.16
N THR A 745 -46.36 -13.64 -21.20
CA THR A 745 -47.24 -12.59 -21.77
C THR A 745 -47.67 -11.53 -20.75
N GLU A 746 -47.32 -11.70 -19.48
CA GLU A 746 -47.69 -10.79 -18.39
C GLU A 746 -46.48 -9.98 -17.91
N VAL A 747 -46.69 -8.69 -17.60
CA VAL A 747 -45.71 -7.84 -16.92
C VAL A 747 -45.92 -8.01 -15.41
N LYS A 748 -44.89 -8.48 -14.70
CA LYS A 748 -44.88 -8.47 -13.24
C LYS A 748 -44.31 -7.14 -12.75
N ARG A 749 -44.96 -6.55 -11.75
CA ARG A 749 -44.55 -5.31 -11.07
C ARG A 749 -44.51 -5.57 -9.57
N HIS A 750 -43.40 -5.23 -8.93
CA HIS A 750 -43.21 -5.31 -7.47
C HIS A 750 -42.55 -4.05 -6.93
N ARG A 751 -42.76 -3.77 -5.64
CA ARG A 751 -41.96 -2.78 -4.91
C ARG A 751 -40.56 -3.34 -4.66
N ALA A 752 -39.54 -2.49 -4.64
CA ALA A 752 -38.17 -2.93 -4.39
C ALA A 752 -38.04 -3.69 -3.05
N GLU A 753 -38.79 -3.25 -2.05
CA GLU A 753 -38.86 -3.83 -0.71
C GLU A 753 -39.41 -5.27 -0.73
N ASP A 754 -40.32 -5.59 -1.65
CA ASP A 754 -40.89 -6.94 -1.78
C ASP A 754 -39.81 -7.98 -2.13
N LEU A 755 -38.76 -7.53 -2.83
CA LEU A 755 -37.66 -8.38 -3.31
C LEU A 755 -36.50 -8.49 -2.31
N ILE A 756 -36.57 -7.79 -1.17
CA ILE A 756 -35.57 -7.85 -0.09
C ILE A 756 -36.15 -8.65 1.07
N TYR A 757 -35.50 -9.76 1.44
CA TYR A 757 -35.99 -10.67 2.48
C TYR A 757 -35.13 -10.61 3.75
N ASP A 758 -35.74 -10.27 4.88
CA ASP A 758 -35.13 -10.30 6.21
C ASP A 758 -35.17 -11.74 6.74
N ARG A 759 -34.02 -12.42 6.75
CA ARG A 759 -33.92 -13.82 7.20
C ARG A 759 -34.30 -14.00 8.67
N PRO A 760 -33.79 -13.19 9.63
CA PRO A 760 -34.23 -13.26 11.02
C PRO A 760 -35.73 -13.05 11.22
N LYS A 761 -36.36 -12.12 10.50
CA LYS A 761 -37.80 -11.83 10.66
C LYS A 761 -38.72 -12.72 9.80
N GLN A 762 -38.15 -13.48 8.88
CA GLN A 762 -38.86 -14.30 7.89
C GLN A 762 -39.95 -13.53 7.12
N SER A 763 -39.64 -12.30 6.72
CA SER A 763 -40.56 -11.45 5.96
C SER A 763 -39.79 -10.59 4.96
N SER A 764 -40.47 -10.09 3.93
CA SER A 764 -39.92 -9.02 3.09
C SER A 764 -39.71 -7.73 3.90
N MET A 765 -38.88 -6.84 3.37
CA MET A 765 -38.65 -5.52 3.95
C MET A 765 -39.97 -4.74 4.05
N PRO A 766 -40.24 -4.04 5.17
CA PRO A 766 -41.43 -3.20 5.29
C PRO A 766 -41.46 -2.14 4.18
N HIS A 767 -42.65 -1.84 3.66
CA HIS A 767 -42.83 -0.77 2.67
C HIS A 767 -42.52 0.58 3.33
N ILE A 768 -41.44 1.19 2.88
CA ILE A 768 -41.02 2.53 3.29
C ILE A 768 -40.75 3.37 2.03
N ASP A 769 -40.66 4.68 2.16
CA ASP A 769 -40.16 5.50 1.06
C ASP A 769 -38.64 5.61 1.15
N TRP A 770 -37.97 5.48 0.01
CA TRP A 770 -36.54 5.71 -0.13
C TRP A 770 -36.28 7.22 -0.10
N VAL A 771 -35.12 7.65 0.37
CA VAL A 771 -34.80 9.08 0.48
C VAL A 771 -33.68 9.42 -0.50
N PHE A 772 -33.90 10.46 -1.31
CA PHE A 772 -32.87 10.99 -2.20
C PHE A 772 -31.90 11.86 -1.40
N THR A 773 -30.75 11.30 -1.02
CA THR A 773 -29.73 11.99 -0.22
C THR A 773 -28.70 12.78 -1.05
N GLY A 774 -28.84 12.77 -2.38
CA GLY A 774 -27.90 13.37 -3.33
C GLY A 774 -26.71 12.46 -3.66
N SER A 775 -25.98 12.79 -4.71
CA SER A 775 -24.78 12.06 -5.14
C SER A 775 -23.50 12.76 -4.69
N ARG A 776 -22.46 11.96 -4.37
CA ARG A 776 -21.10 12.45 -4.16
C ARG A 776 -20.24 12.05 -5.34
N ILE A 777 -19.62 13.03 -5.97
CA ILE A 777 -18.64 12.80 -7.02
C ILE A 777 -17.28 12.70 -6.33
N LYS A 778 -16.67 11.52 -6.39
CA LYS A 778 -15.33 11.27 -5.85
C LYS A 778 -14.40 11.03 -7.03
N ASN A 779 -13.47 11.97 -7.27
CA ASN A 779 -12.61 12.05 -8.45
C ASN A 779 -13.38 12.40 -9.74
N GLY A 780 -14.05 13.56 -9.73
CA GLY A 780 -14.83 14.07 -10.85
C GLY A 780 -14.04 14.29 -12.12
#